data_AF-A0A524HMB6-F1
#
_entry.id   AF-A0A524HMB6-F1
#
_cell.length_a   1.000
_cell.length_b   1.000
_cell.length_c   1.000
_cell.angle_alpha   90.00
_cell.angle_beta   90.00
_cell.angle_gamma   90.00
#
_symmetry.space_group_name_H-M   'P 1'
#
loop_
_entity.id
_entity.type
_entity.pdbx_description
1 polymer ?
#
loop_
_entity_poly.entity_id
_entity_poly.type
_entity_poly.pdbx_seq_one_letter_code
_entity_poly.pdbx_strand_id
1 'polypeptide(L)'
;MPFKRAKLLSKGAVMWICNLKLCRGTISNTFILAAIIMLGLAAMPAQAKVHEMPTAPEFTNAIGMKFMRIEPGTCEMGQPMKQLPSEILPSLESGYGGGYLDLLANGDFDEKPAHTVKISNPFYMGSFEVTNFQYELFEPEHKLLRGKNGISNGDNEAVVFVNWYQAKAFCDWLSEKENLPYRLPTEAEWEYACRAGTTTNFYTGDILPKEFLDKSEKQLDVGKTTPNSWGLYDMHGNVEEWCQDWYGPYVDGFAIDPVGYTEGNIRVARGGSHSTGAYYLRSANRMGTVPEDKHWIIGLRVVIGEMPKTKPLPMPPKPLCQQNVIQRSPAVISKGPDPDKPYFKGPRKYVNIPRDAIGPLFAGHNHSPSIVACPNGDLFATWFSGVTERGRDMTVAGTRFRYDQEQWDPASLFWDGPDRNDVAPGMWCDENGKIYWATGLSAGANYGQSASVQMTSTDSGETWSRARLMGFGHMSGFVPNSVSFKLNDGTLVGNGFIRMLLSRDNGLTWADPGGHVRGGHICAVQLKDGKFFILTREEEVDGMMAISSSDDLGKSYTYKASIFPPIGGGQSPAMLRLKEGPIFFASFAGRANGITITDASGAKRAVRGMFAAVSEDEGKTWSNIRLVSDDGPGRSGTTTNGGCFAMSQSNAEYQGYMAACQSADGVIHLISSYSHYSFNLKWLKTPPPPLGYPPIKVQQVVETFTGPELDAKGWEPIHGYSGGFNGKGQLTMIAKSHFQGLNRLLGVGSFEMNITLSNIHYNQRSKTASPGFTVSIKDEMARRLHFNIRDDRIDMIMFVGDGVKSAPFPEGPQYNITYSTPPTAAQLKFVYSQVTRRMRVFYGLNGAEAATELPQSKVGVYFAEPLSESTAAYIMMSTGQVDLDYFEIKPLSDETTF
;
A
#
# COMPACT_ATOMS: atom_id res chain seq x y z
N MET A 1 14.32 -22.74 -31.67
CA MET A 1 15.06 -23.77 -32.44
C MET A 1 16.55 -23.51 -32.32
N PRO A 2 17.44 -24.54 -32.23
CA PRO A 2 17.26 -25.78 -31.48
C PRO A 2 18.42 -26.01 -30.49
N PHE A 3 18.08 -26.23 -29.21
CA PHE A 3 18.99 -26.87 -28.25
C PHE A 3 18.87 -28.39 -28.38
N LYS A 4 20.00 -29.04 -28.66
CA LYS A 4 20.15 -30.50 -28.61
C LYS A 4 20.63 -30.91 -27.22
N ARG A 5 20.01 -31.99 -26.71
CA ARG A 5 20.41 -32.87 -25.58
C ARG A 5 20.12 -32.38 -24.16
N ALA A 6 18.92 -32.72 -23.69
CA ALA A 6 18.74 -33.35 -22.39
C ALA A 6 18.00 -34.68 -22.62
N LYS A 7 18.68 -35.79 -22.35
CA LYS A 7 18.16 -37.15 -22.48
C LYS A 7 18.58 -37.86 -21.21
N LEU A 8 17.67 -37.98 -20.25
CA LEU A 8 17.44 -39.14 -19.37
C LEU A 8 16.42 -38.73 -18.30
N LEU A 9 15.15 -39.01 -18.53
CA LEU A 9 14.17 -39.28 -17.47
C LEU A 9 13.12 -40.23 -18.04
N SER A 10 12.86 -41.29 -17.27
CA SER A 10 11.60 -42.03 -17.17
C SER A 10 10.89 -42.40 -18.49
N LYS A 11 11.21 -43.58 -19.03
CA LYS A 11 10.21 -44.40 -19.74
C LYS A 11 9.72 -45.48 -18.79
N GLY A 12 8.45 -45.40 -18.40
CA GLY A 12 7.77 -46.49 -17.71
C GLY A 12 6.50 -46.04 -16.99
N ALA A 13 5.36 -46.25 -17.66
CA ALA A 13 4.00 -46.29 -17.11
C ALA A 13 3.25 -44.97 -16.83
N VAL A 14 2.73 -44.32 -17.88
CA VAL A 14 1.30 -43.89 -17.92
C VAL A 14 0.84 -43.88 -19.38
N MET A 15 0.29 -45.01 -19.85
CA MET A 15 -0.70 -45.02 -20.94
C MET A 15 -1.35 -46.40 -20.97
N TRP A 16 -2.58 -46.46 -20.48
CA TRP A 16 -3.68 -47.39 -20.84
C TRP A 16 -4.57 -47.67 -19.63
N ILE A 17 -5.55 -46.80 -19.34
CA ILE A 17 -6.87 -47.21 -18.85
C ILE A 17 -7.89 -46.20 -19.39
N CYS A 18 -8.42 -46.47 -20.58
CA CYS A 18 -9.75 -46.02 -21.02
C CYS A 18 -10.17 -46.94 -22.18
N ASN A 19 -10.78 -48.07 -21.80
CA ASN A 19 -11.67 -48.95 -22.56
C ASN A 19 -11.34 -50.43 -22.30
N LEU A 20 -12.19 -51.10 -21.51
CA LEU A 20 -12.73 -52.43 -21.81
C LEU A 20 -13.73 -52.84 -20.72
N LYS A 21 -15.01 -52.86 -21.12
CA LYS A 21 -16.04 -53.71 -20.50
C LYS A 21 -15.76 -55.18 -20.90
N LEU A 22 -16.17 -56.08 -20.00
CA LEU A 22 -16.41 -57.53 -20.17
C LEU A 22 -15.18 -58.45 -20.29
N CYS A 23 -14.89 -59.18 -19.20
CA CYS A 23 -15.02 -60.65 -19.19
C CYS A 23 -14.84 -61.21 -17.76
N ARG A 24 -15.71 -62.16 -17.40
CA ARG A 24 -15.69 -62.94 -16.16
C ARG A 24 -14.50 -63.92 -16.18
N GLY A 25 -13.79 -64.06 -15.06
CA GLY A 25 -12.81 -65.13 -14.87
C GLY A 25 -12.05 -65.03 -13.55
N THR A 26 -12.27 -66.01 -12.68
CA THR A 26 -11.73 -66.18 -11.32
C THR A 26 -10.20 -66.29 -11.33
N ILE A 27 -9.49 -65.46 -10.54
CA ILE A 27 -8.06 -65.65 -10.23
C ILE A 27 -7.93 -65.81 -8.71
N SER A 28 -7.31 -66.90 -8.28
CA SER A 28 -7.26 -67.31 -6.87
C SER A 28 -6.29 -66.46 -6.03
N ASN A 29 -6.64 -66.29 -4.76
CA ASN A 29 -5.90 -65.53 -3.74
C ASN A 29 -4.47 -66.03 -3.45
N THR A 30 -4.03 -67.12 -4.08
CA THR A 30 -2.74 -67.76 -3.80
C THR A 30 -1.57 -67.10 -4.54
N PHE A 31 -1.81 -66.40 -5.66
CA PHE A 31 -0.75 -65.72 -6.42
C PHE A 31 -0.40 -64.32 -5.88
N ILE A 32 -1.33 -63.66 -5.19
CA ILE A 32 -1.10 -62.31 -4.63
C ILE A 32 -0.21 -62.40 -3.39
N LEU A 33 -0.31 -63.47 -2.59
CA LEU A 33 0.50 -63.62 -1.37
C LEU A 33 1.98 -63.92 -1.68
N ALA A 34 2.27 -64.68 -2.74
CA ALA A 34 3.64 -64.99 -3.13
C ALA A 34 4.38 -63.78 -3.76
N ALA A 35 3.67 -62.92 -4.49
CA ALA A 35 4.22 -61.68 -5.04
C ALA A 35 4.52 -60.64 -3.94
N ILE A 36 3.70 -60.58 -2.89
CA ILE A 36 3.91 -59.68 -1.74
C ILE A 36 5.11 -60.14 -0.89
N ILE A 37 5.34 -61.45 -0.75
CA ILE A 37 6.49 -61.97 0.00
C ILE A 37 7.81 -61.80 -0.77
N MET A 38 7.80 -61.90 -2.11
CA MET A 38 9.01 -61.66 -2.93
C MET A 38 9.32 -60.18 -3.15
N LEU A 39 8.33 -59.27 -3.08
CA LEU A 39 8.57 -57.82 -3.06
C LEU A 39 8.92 -57.28 -1.66
N GLY A 40 8.63 -58.03 -0.59
CA GLY A 40 8.93 -57.65 0.80
C GLY A 40 10.37 -57.95 1.27
N LEU A 41 11.18 -58.68 0.49
CA LEU A 41 12.54 -59.11 0.87
C LEU A 41 13.67 -58.40 0.11
N ALA A 42 13.37 -57.42 -0.73
CA ALA A 42 14.36 -56.66 -1.51
C ALA A 42 14.20 -55.14 -1.37
N ALA A 43 13.99 -54.66 -0.15
CA ALA A 43 14.16 -53.26 0.22
C ALA A 43 14.41 -53.14 1.73
N MET A 44 15.52 -53.71 2.20
CA MET A 44 16.11 -53.16 3.41
C MET A 44 16.54 -51.72 3.08
N PRO A 45 16.14 -50.69 3.85
CA PRO A 45 16.70 -49.36 3.64
C PRO A 45 18.21 -49.50 3.80
N ALA A 46 18.97 -49.09 2.78
CA ALA A 46 20.39 -48.91 2.93
C ALA A 46 20.58 -48.05 4.18
N GLN A 47 21.25 -48.62 5.18
CA GLN A 47 21.53 -47.95 6.44
C GLN A 47 22.26 -46.65 6.07
N ALA A 48 21.60 -45.51 6.28
CA ALA A 48 22.18 -44.21 5.94
C ALA A 48 23.54 -44.15 6.61
N LYS A 49 24.61 -44.06 5.81
CA LYS A 49 25.95 -43.85 6.35
C LYS A 49 25.86 -42.55 7.16
N VAL A 50 26.05 -42.66 8.47
CA VAL A 50 26.16 -41.49 9.34
C VAL A 50 27.33 -40.66 8.81
N HIS A 51 27.04 -39.48 8.28
CA HIS A 51 28.05 -38.54 7.82
C HIS A 51 28.80 -38.04 9.05
N GLU A 52 30.12 -38.21 9.08
CA GLU A 52 30.94 -37.69 10.19
C GLU A 52 31.08 -36.18 10.00
N MET A 53 30.36 -35.41 10.82
CA MET A 53 30.40 -33.96 10.79
C MET A 53 31.83 -33.45 11.07
N PRO A 54 32.27 -32.35 10.44
CA PRO A 54 33.51 -31.70 10.83
C PRO A 54 33.50 -31.34 12.32
N THR A 55 34.68 -31.35 12.96
CA THR A 55 34.84 -31.06 14.40
C THR A 55 35.71 -29.85 14.68
N ALA A 56 36.49 -29.39 13.69
CA ALA A 56 37.36 -28.23 13.82
C ALA A 56 36.55 -26.92 13.93
N PRO A 57 37.02 -25.89 14.65
CA PRO A 57 36.34 -24.59 14.73
C PRO A 57 36.08 -23.94 13.36
N GLU A 58 36.94 -24.21 12.39
CA GLU A 58 36.80 -23.78 11.00
C GLU A 58 36.81 -24.99 10.07
N PHE A 59 36.03 -24.93 8.99
CA PHE A 59 35.99 -25.95 7.94
C PHE A 59 35.95 -25.27 6.57
N THR A 60 36.81 -25.69 5.65
CA THR A 60 36.76 -25.24 4.25
C THR A 60 36.36 -26.41 3.36
N ASN A 61 35.30 -26.23 2.60
CA ASN A 61 34.74 -27.29 1.77
C ASN A 61 35.48 -27.45 0.43
N ALA A 62 35.05 -28.41 -0.40
CA ALA A 62 35.73 -28.74 -1.65
C ALA A 62 35.64 -27.65 -2.74
N ILE A 63 34.75 -26.67 -2.59
CA ILE A 63 34.62 -25.52 -3.50
C ILE A 63 35.18 -24.22 -2.91
N GLY A 64 35.91 -24.30 -1.79
CA GLY A 64 36.60 -23.18 -1.18
C GLY A 64 35.73 -22.28 -0.31
N MET A 65 34.51 -22.70 0.06
CA MET A 65 33.70 -22.00 1.05
C MET A 65 34.25 -22.25 2.45
N LYS A 66 34.53 -21.18 3.20
CA LYS A 66 34.92 -21.24 4.61
C LYS A 66 33.67 -21.24 5.49
N PHE A 67 33.66 -22.09 6.52
CA PHE A 67 32.60 -22.23 7.50
C PHE A 67 33.14 -22.09 8.92
N MET A 68 32.36 -21.45 9.78
CA MET A 68 32.62 -21.33 11.22
C MET A 68 31.66 -22.22 11.98
N ARG A 69 32.19 -22.96 12.97
CA ARG A 69 31.37 -23.77 13.86
C ARG A 69 30.71 -22.87 14.90
N ILE A 70 29.39 -22.88 14.93
CA ILE A 70 28.55 -22.14 15.88
C ILE A 70 28.19 -23.10 17.01
N GLU A 71 28.55 -22.74 18.25
CA GLU A 71 28.24 -23.57 19.43
C GLU A 71 26.77 -23.41 19.86
N PRO A 72 26.18 -24.41 20.54
CA PRO A 72 24.86 -24.29 21.15
C PRO A 72 24.79 -23.12 22.15
N GLY A 73 23.61 -22.51 22.25
CA GLY A 73 23.38 -21.44 23.20
C GLY A 73 21.97 -20.90 23.12
N THR A 74 21.76 -19.76 23.79
CA THR A 74 20.47 -19.09 23.87
C THR A 74 20.63 -17.63 23.48
N CYS A 75 19.66 -17.08 22.76
CA CYS A 75 19.54 -15.65 22.54
C CYS A 75 18.09 -15.19 22.75
N GLU A 76 17.93 -13.88 22.92
CA GLU A 76 16.65 -13.21 22.74
C GLU A 76 16.45 -12.94 21.25
N MET A 77 15.45 -13.58 20.64
CA MET A 77 15.08 -13.40 19.24
C MET A 77 13.98 -12.34 19.13
N GLY A 78 14.09 -11.45 18.15
CA GLY A 78 13.20 -10.29 17.98
C GLY A 78 13.70 -9.02 18.68
N GLN A 79 12.92 -7.95 18.56
CA GLN A 79 13.27 -6.65 19.12
C GLN A 79 12.59 -6.45 20.48
N PRO A 80 13.36 -6.30 21.58
CA PRO A 80 12.78 -5.97 22.88
C PRO A 80 12.04 -4.64 22.81
N MET A 81 11.13 -4.40 23.76
CA MET A 81 10.47 -3.10 23.96
C MET A 81 11.44 -2.05 24.52
N LYS A 82 12.53 -1.79 23.80
CA LYS A 82 13.57 -0.81 24.05
C LYS A 82 13.57 0.18 22.90
N GLN A 83 13.62 1.47 23.26
CA GLN A 83 13.72 2.54 22.28
C GLN A 83 15.04 2.44 21.50
N LEU A 84 14.94 2.48 20.17
CA LEU A 84 16.04 2.52 19.23
C LEU A 84 16.71 3.90 19.24
N PRO A 85 18.04 3.97 19.04
CA PRO A 85 18.74 5.24 18.84
C PRO A 85 18.13 6.01 17.67
N SER A 86 17.98 7.32 17.86
CA SER A 86 17.42 8.22 16.84
C SER A 86 18.21 8.20 15.52
N GLU A 87 19.49 7.87 15.59
CA GLU A 87 20.47 7.81 14.51
C GLU A 87 20.21 6.68 13.52
N ILE A 88 19.52 5.62 13.97
CA ILE A 88 19.21 4.45 13.13
C ILE A 88 17.76 4.41 12.69
N LEU A 89 16.91 5.33 13.18
CA LEU A 89 15.54 5.45 12.69
C LEU A 89 15.56 5.95 11.24
N PRO A 90 14.65 5.47 10.37
CA PRO A 90 14.72 5.79 8.96
C PRO A 90 14.50 7.29 8.74
N SER A 91 15.36 7.90 7.93
CA SER A 91 15.15 9.27 7.47
C SER A 91 13.93 9.32 6.56
N LEU A 92 12.96 10.16 6.88
CA LEU A 92 11.76 10.38 6.07
C LEU A 92 12.11 11.14 4.78
N GLU A 93 12.74 10.49 3.81
CA GLU A 93 12.85 11.02 2.45
C GLU A 93 11.53 10.79 1.69
N SER A 94 10.49 11.54 2.03
CA SER A 94 9.39 11.97 1.14
C SER A 94 8.16 12.46 1.91
N GLY A 95 7.93 13.77 1.89
CA GLY A 95 6.62 14.42 1.61
C GLY A 95 5.40 14.25 2.53
N TYR A 96 5.17 13.13 3.21
CA TYR A 96 3.98 12.90 4.04
C TYR A 96 4.35 12.00 5.23
N GLY A 97 4.16 12.46 6.48
CA GLY A 97 4.23 11.58 7.68
C GLY A 97 5.43 11.75 8.63
N GLY A 98 5.58 12.92 9.26
CA GLY A 98 6.66 13.29 10.22
C GLY A 98 6.70 12.78 11.65
N GLY A 99 5.92 11.79 12.05
CA GLY A 99 6.01 11.25 13.43
C GLY A 99 5.86 9.74 13.45
N TYR A 100 6.24 9.17 12.32
CA TYR A 100 6.62 7.79 12.13
C TYR A 100 7.76 7.34 13.05
N LEU A 101 8.69 8.25 13.38
CA LEU A 101 9.87 7.91 14.20
C LEU A 101 9.49 7.41 15.60
N ASP A 102 8.42 7.95 16.21
CA ASP A 102 7.95 7.49 17.52
C ASP A 102 7.23 6.13 17.42
N LEU A 103 6.63 5.82 16.27
CA LEU A 103 5.95 4.54 16.01
C LEU A 103 6.96 3.41 15.78
N LEU A 104 8.04 3.71 15.05
CA LEU A 104 9.15 2.80 14.81
C LEU A 104 10.18 2.76 15.95
N ALA A 105 10.02 3.62 16.95
CA ALA A 105 10.99 3.79 18.02
C ALA A 105 11.29 2.49 18.75
N ASN A 106 10.40 1.49 18.74
CA ASN A 106 10.57 0.22 19.42
C ASN A 106 10.75 -0.96 18.45
N GLY A 107 11.33 -0.71 17.27
CA GLY A 107 11.44 -1.71 16.21
C GLY A 107 10.15 -1.94 15.45
N ASP A 108 10.24 -2.79 14.43
CA ASP A 108 9.12 -3.09 13.54
C ASP A 108 8.02 -3.89 14.29
N PHE A 109 6.80 -3.92 13.77
CA PHE A 109 5.69 -4.61 14.41
C PHE A 109 5.88 -6.13 14.39
N ASP A 110 6.58 -6.66 13.38
CA ASP A 110 6.75 -8.09 13.12
C ASP A 110 8.01 -8.71 13.76
N GLU A 111 8.85 -7.87 14.35
CA GLU A 111 9.97 -8.25 15.23
C GLU A 111 9.47 -8.59 16.66
N LYS A 112 8.16 -8.49 16.91
CA LYS A 112 7.51 -8.66 18.23
C LYS A 112 6.58 -9.88 18.29
N PRO A 113 6.41 -10.52 19.47
CA PRO A 113 7.16 -10.27 20.69
C PRO A 113 8.59 -10.82 20.61
N ALA A 114 9.53 -10.14 21.29
CA ALA A 114 10.83 -10.73 21.53
C ALA A 114 10.72 -11.89 22.52
N HIS A 115 11.43 -12.98 22.25
CA HIS A 115 11.23 -14.24 22.95
C HIS A 115 12.53 -15.05 23.01
N THR A 116 12.61 -16.00 23.94
CA THR A 116 13.86 -16.74 24.18
C THR A 116 13.96 -17.95 23.27
N VAL A 117 15.06 -18.04 22.51
CA VAL A 117 15.35 -19.17 21.63
C VAL A 117 16.63 -19.85 22.05
N LYS A 118 16.58 -21.18 22.17
CA LYS A 118 17.74 -22.05 22.38
C LYS A 118 18.09 -22.79 21.09
N ILE A 119 19.33 -22.62 20.63
CA ILE A 119 19.96 -23.51 19.65
C ILE A 119 20.64 -24.64 20.41
N SER A 120 20.18 -25.88 20.22
CA SER A 120 20.56 -27.02 21.06
C SER A 120 21.73 -27.84 20.52
N ASN A 121 21.98 -27.78 19.21
CA ASN A 121 23.05 -28.53 18.55
C ASN A 121 24.00 -27.58 17.81
N PRO A 122 25.29 -27.92 17.74
CA PRO A 122 26.23 -27.15 16.93
C PRO A 122 25.92 -27.33 15.45
N PHE A 123 26.21 -26.29 14.68
CA PHE A 123 26.15 -26.29 13.23
C PHE A 123 27.29 -25.44 12.68
N TYR A 124 27.59 -25.60 11.39
CA TYR A 124 28.54 -24.74 10.69
C TYR A 124 27.78 -23.71 9.87
N MET A 125 28.23 -22.46 9.85
CA MET A 125 27.69 -21.42 8.98
C MET A 125 28.80 -20.85 8.10
N GLY A 126 28.51 -20.62 6.83
CA GLY A 126 29.46 -19.99 5.91
C GLY A 126 29.94 -18.65 6.47
N SER A 127 31.26 -18.44 6.52
CA SER A 127 31.86 -17.17 6.96
C SER A 127 31.38 -15.99 6.11
N PHE A 128 31.02 -16.27 4.86
CA PHE A 128 30.59 -15.32 3.84
C PHE A 128 29.28 -15.80 3.19
N GLU A 129 28.58 -14.90 2.51
CA GLU A 129 27.57 -15.23 1.52
C GLU A 129 28.18 -16.03 0.37
N VAL A 130 27.35 -16.78 -0.35
CA VAL A 130 27.80 -17.53 -1.53
C VAL A 130 28.21 -16.56 -2.64
N THR A 131 29.38 -16.77 -3.22
CA THR A 131 29.88 -15.91 -4.32
C THR A 131 29.37 -16.36 -5.69
N ASN A 132 29.42 -15.48 -6.69
CA ASN A 132 29.13 -15.83 -8.08
C ASN A 132 29.95 -17.04 -8.56
N PHE A 133 31.26 -17.06 -8.27
CA PHE A 133 32.12 -18.19 -8.66
C PHE A 133 31.63 -19.51 -8.06
N GLN A 134 31.31 -19.52 -6.76
CA GLN A 134 30.84 -20.72 -6.06
C GLN A 134 29.50 -21.20 -6.62
N TYR A 135 28.54 -20.29 -6.83
CA TYR A 135 27.22 -20.62 -7.35
C TYR A 135 27.28 -21.11 -8.81
N GLU A 136 28.16 -20.56 -9.63
CA GLU A 136 28.33 -20.97 -11.03
C GLU A 136 28.97 -22.35 -11.21
N LEU A 137 29.61 -22.91 -10.18
CA LEU A 137 30.01 -24.32 -10.19
C LEU A 137 28.79 -25.27 -10.17
N PHE A 138 27.65 -24.80 -9.66
CA PHE A 138 26.37 -25.50 -9.66
C PHE A 138 25.53 -25.13 -10.90
N GLU A 139 25.38 -23.84 -11.19
CA GLU A 139 24.57 -23.32 -12.29
C GLU A 139 25.41 -22.37 -13.19
N PRO A 140 26.19 -22.90 -14.14
CA PRO A 140 27.12 -22.09 -14.95
C PRO A 140 26.45 -20.98 -15.78
N GLU A 141 25.17 -21.15 -16.14
CA GLU A 141 24.40 -20.16 -16.89
C GLU A 141 24.07 -18.91 -16.06
N HIS A 142 24.19 -18.97 -14.72
CA HIS A 142 23.99 -17.81 -13.84
C HIS A 142 24.95 -16.66 -14.17
N LYS A 143 26.12 -16.97 -14.76
CA LYS A 143 27.08 -15.99 -15.29
C LYS A 143 26.47 -14.94 -16.23
N LEU A 144 25.35 -15.26 -16.90
CA LEU A 144 24.61 -14.33 -17.76
C LEU A 144 23.91 -13.19 -16.99
N LEU A 145 23.75 -13.32 -15.67
CA LEU A 145 23.11 -12.33 -14.80
C LEU A 145 24.12 -11.36 -14.15
N ARG A 146 25.42 -11.64 -14.24
CA ARG A 146 26.47 -10.76 -13.72
C ARG A 146 26.38 -9.35 -14.32
N GLY A 147 26.54 -8.34 -13.48
CA GLY A 147 26.50 -6.94 -13.91
C GLY A 147 25.11 -6.46 -14.36
N LYS A 148 24.06 -7.29 -14.29
CA LYS A 148 22.68 -6.84 -14.55
C LYS A 148 22.32 -5.76 -13.53
N ASN A 149 21.80 -4.62 -13.99
CA ASN A 149 21.58 -3.40 -13.19
C ASN A 149 22.87 -2.77 -12.61
N GLY A 150 24.04 -3.18 -13.11
CA GLY A 150 25.34 -2.69 -12.68
C GLY A 150 25.78 -3.19 -11.31
N ILE A 151 25.43 -4.43 -10.95
CA ILE A 151 25.76 -5.04 -9.66
C ILE A 151 26.22 -6.50 -9.79
N SER A 152 26.98 -7.00 -8.81
CA SER A 152 27.45 -8.40 -8.73
C SER A 152 28.15 -8.85 -10.01
N ASN A 153 29.33 -8.28 -10.30
CA ASN A 153 30.06 -8.54 -11.54
C ASN A 153 31.24 -9.50 -11.35
N GLY A 154 31.99 -9.34 -10.25
CA GLY A 154 33.17 -10.12 -9.91
C GLY A 154 32.87 -11.54 -9.44
N ASP A 155 33.90 -12.40 -9.50
CA ASP A 155 33.87 -13.79 -9.03
C ASP A 155 33.65 -13.90 -7.51
N ASN A 156 34.19 -12.94 -6.76
CA ASN A 156 34.14 -12.88 -5.30
C ASN A 156 32.96 -12.05 -4.77
N GLU A 157 32.13 -11.51 -5.66
CA GLU A 157 30.92 -10.81 -5.28
C GLU A 157 29.81 -11.80 -4.91
N ALA A 158 28.98 -11.43 -3.92
CA ALA A 158 27.83 -12.22 -3.50
C ALA A 158 26.88 -12.45 -4.67
N VAL A 159 26.41 -13.69 -4.80
CA VAL A 159 25.46 -14.07 -5.83
C VAL A 159 24.10 -13.44 -5.55
N VAL A 160 23.47 -12.87 -6.58
CA VAL A 160 22.13 -12.26 -6.51
C VAL A 160 21.23 -12.82 -7.62
N PHE A 161 19.95 -12.43 -7.65
CA PHE A 161 18.95 -13.01 -8.56
C PHE A 161 18.76 -14.53 -8.36
N VAL A 162 18.78 -14.98 -7.10
CA VAL A 162 18.53 -16.38 -6.73
C VAL A 162 17.22 -16.46 -5.96
N ASN A 163 16.26 -17.26 -6.43
CA ASN A 163 15.03 -17.49 -5.67
C ASN A 163 15.23 -18.59 -4.62
N TRP A 164 14.26 -18.75 -3.71
CA TRP A 164 14.39 -19.70 -2.61
C TRP A 164 14.60 -21.14 -3.07
N TYR A 165 13.91 -21.56 -4.15
CA TYR A 165 14.04 -22.92 -4.68
C TYR A 165 15.43 -23.17 -5.27
N GLN A 166 15.99 -22.20 -5.98
CA GLN A 166 17.36 -22.25 -6.52
C GLN A 166 18.39 -22.27 -5.39
N ALA A 167 18.21 -21.45 -4.36
CA ALA A 167 19.08 -21.44 -3.19
C ALA A 167 19.11 -22.79 -2.46
N LYS A 168 17.93 -23.40 -2.26
CA LYS A 168 17.83 -24.75 -1.69
C LYS A 168 18.49 -25.80 -2.60
N ALA A 169 18.29 -25.70 -3.92
CA ALA A 169 18.90 -26.65 -4.87
C ALA A 169 20.44 -26.59 -4.85
N PHE A 170 21.03 -25.41 -4.64
CA PHE A 170 22.47 -25.26 -4.42
C PHE A 170 22.94 -26.01 -3.16
N CYS A 171 22.21 -25.89 -2.05
CA CYS A 171 22.50 -26.66 -0.83
C CYS A 171 22.34 -28.18 -1.02
N ASP A 172 21.30 -28.61 -1.73
CA ASP A 172 21.07 -30.03 -2.02
C ASP A 172 22.22 -30.59 -2.88
N TRP A 173 22.67 -29.84 -3.88
CA TRP A 173 23.83 -30.20 -4.69
C TRP A 173 25.13 -30.32 -3.89
N LEU A 174 25.39 -29.38 -2.96
CA LEU A 174 26.53 -29.50 -2.05
C LEU A 174 26.42 -30.73 -1.14
N SER A 175 25.21 -31.04 -0.68
CA SER A 175 24.96 -32.22 0.16
C SER A 175 25.28 -33.51 -0.57
N GLU A 176 24.83 -33.64 -1.81
CA GLU A 176 25.13 -34.80 -2.66
C GLU A 176 26.63 -34.91 -2.98
N LYS A 177 27.28 -33.77 -3.24
CA LYS A 177 28.68 -33.71 -3.64
C LYS A 177 29.64 -34.09 -2.51
N GLU A 178 29.37 -33.63 -1.30
CA GLU A 178 30.28 -33.78 -0.17
C GLU A 178 29.79 -34.75 0.89
N ASN A 179 28.57 -35.29 0.74
CA ASN A 179 28.00 -36.26 1.67
C ASN A 179 27.93 -35.68 3.09
N LEU A 180 27.48 -34.43 3.19
CA LEU A 180 27.28 -33.62 4.40
C LEU A 180 25.91 -32.92 4.34
N PRO A 181 25.25 -32.62 5.46
CA PRO A 181 23.90 -32.04 5.47
C PRO A 181 23.92 -30.51 5.23
N TYR A 182 24.12 -30.08 3.98
CA TYR A 182 24.05 -28.67 3.59
C TYR A 182 22.60 -28.20 3.45
N ARG A 183 22.31 -27.00 3.94
CA ARG A 183 20.97 -26.39 3.87
C ARG A 183 21.02 -24.87 4.04
N LEU A 184 19.87 -24.23 3.85
CA LEU A 184 19.66 -22.85 4.30
C LEU A 184 19.58 -22.83 5.84
N PRO A 185 20.01 -21.73 6.50
CA PRO A 185 19.81 -21.55 7.93
C PRO A 185 18.32 -21.51 8.26
N THR A 186 17.94 -21.93 9.47
CA THR A 186 16.66 -21.48 10.01
C THR A 186 16.75 -19.99 10.36
N GLU A 187 15.61 -19.33 10.40
CA GLU A 187 15.51 -17.93 10.79
C GLU A 187 16.15 -17.68 12.17
N ALA A 188 15.91 -18.60 13.11
CA ALA A 188 16.49 -18.54 14.45
C ALA A 188 18.01 -18.78 14.46
N GLU A 189 18.52 -19.73 13.67
CA GLU A 189 19.96 -19.94 13.54
C GLU A 189 20.65 -18.72 12.96
N TRP A 190 20.03 -18.06 11.97
CA TRP A 190 20.55 -16.84 11.37
C TRP A 190 20.65 -15.72 12.41
N GLU A 191 19.58 -15.44 13.16
CA GLU A 191 19.58 -14.36 14.15
C GLU A 191 20.52 -14.66 15.32
N TYR A 192 20.56 -15.91 15.81
CA TYR A 192 21.51 -16.36 16.83
C TYR A 192 22.97 -16.15 16.38
N ALA A 193 23.29 -16.56 15.16
CA ALA A 193 24.61 -16.43 14.58
C ALA A 193 24.99 -14.96 14.32
N CYS A 194 24.05 -14.13 13.86
CA CYS A 194 24.23 -12.69 13.66
C CYS A 194 24.58 -11.99 14.97
N ARG A 195 23.78 -12.23 16.02
CA ARG A 195 23.96 -11.61 17.36
C ARG A 195 25.28 -12.00 18.01
N ALA A 196 25.75 -13.24 17.81
CA ALA A 196 27.02 -13.71 18.33
C ALA A 196 27.24 -13.44 19.84
N GLY A 197 26.16 -13.57 20.63
CA GLY A 197 26.16 -13.32 22.08
C GLY A 197 25.82 -11.89 22.51
N THR A 198 25.64 -10.94 21.58
CA THR A 198 25.17 -9.59 21.92
C THR A 198 23.66 -9.53 22.07
N THR A 199 23.19 -8.52 22.82
CA THR A 199 21.78 -8.16 22.98
C THR A 199 21.47 -6.77 22.40
N THR A 200 22.42 -6.20 21.66
CA THR A 200 22.32 -4.88 21.03
C THR A 200 21.63 -4.97 19.67
N ASN A 201 21.33 -3.82 19.06
CA ASN A 201 20.66 -3.76 17.75
C ASN A 201 21.48 -4.38 16.61
N PHE A 202 22.81 -4.32 16.72
CA PHE A 202 23.80 -4.91 15.82
C PHE A 202 24.85 -5.65 16.66
N TYR A 203 25.60 -6.60 16.09
CA TYR A 203 26.70 -7.23 16.85
C TYR A 203 27.85 -6.25 17.17
N THR A 204 27.89 -5.11 16.48
CA THR A 204 28.85 -4.02 16.70
C THR A 204 28.43 -3.05 17.81
N GLY A 205 27.22 -3.21 18.37
CA GLY A 205 26.63 -2.31 19.37
C GLY A 205 25.25 -1.77 18.96
N ASP A 206 24.84 -0.66 19.55
CA ASP A 206 23.50 -0.07 19.30
C ASP A 206 23.42 0.75 18.00
N ILE A 207 24.56 1.13 17.41
CA ILE A 207 24.69 1.88 16.15
C ILE A 207 25.63 1.11 15.21
N LEU A 208 25.27 1.04 13.93
CA LEU A 208 26.07 0.36 12.91
C LEU A 208 27.23 1.25 12.43
N PRO A 209 28.48 0.76 12.39
CA PRO A 209 29.62 1.52 11.88
C PRO A 209 29.45 1.92 10.41
N LYS A 210 30.08 3.04 10.02
CA LYS A 210 29.93 3.61 8.66
C LYS A 210 30.35 2.64 7.54
N GLU A 211 31.32 1.76 7.79
CA GLU A 211 31.81 0.76 6.81
C GLU A 211 30.71 -0.20 6.31
N PHE A 212 29.65 -0.41 7.09
CA PHE A 212 28.51 -1.23 6.66
C PHE A 212 27.51 -0.45 5.79
N LEU A 213 27.51 0.89 5.91
CA LEU A 213 26.56 1.80 5.24
C LEU A 213 27.14 2.42 3.96
N ASP A 214 28.46 2.61 3.90
CA ASP A 214 29.15 3.25 2.77
C ASP A 214 29.37 2.25 1.63
N LYS A 215 28.37 2.13 0.75
CA LYS A 215 28.45 1.32 -0.48
C LYS A 215 28.33 2.19 -1.73
N SER A 216 29.05 3.30 -1.71
CA SER A 216 29.18 4.24 -2.84
C SER A 216 29.69 3.56 -4.12
N GLU A 217 30.35 2.41 -4.00
CA GLU A 217 30.67 1.50 -5.10
C GLU A 217 29.74 0.28 -5.04
N LYS A 218 28.98 0.00 -6.11
CA LYS A 218 28.05 -1.14 -6.24
C LYS A 218 28.74 -2.52 -6.30
N GLN A 219 29.89 -2.68 -5.63
CA GLN A 219 30.62 -3.93 -5.55
C GLN A 219 30.10 -4.73 -4.36
N LEU A 220 29.72 -5.98 -4.59
CA LEU A 220 29.20 -6.88 -3.56
C LEU A 220 30.23 -7.92 -3.11
N ASP A 221 31.52 -7.57 -3.16
CA ASP A 221 32.59 -8.43 -2.65
C ASP A 221 32.28 -8.89 -1.23
N VAL A 222 32.39 -10.19 -0.99
CA VAL A 222 32.19 -10.75 0.35
C VAL A 222 33.43 -10.54 1.24
N GLY A 223 33.22 -10.54 2.56
CA GLY A 223 34.26 -10.46 3.58
C GLY A 223 34.84 -9.06 3.81
N LYS A 224 34.10 -8.00 3.48
CA LYS A 224 34.61 -6.62 3.56
C LYS A 224 34.38 -5.97 4.93
N THR A 225 33.32 -6.34 5.62
CA THR A 225 33.01 -5.79 6.95
C THR A 225 33.76 -6.52 8.06
N THR A 226 33.91 -5.90 9.23
CA THR A 226 34.56 -6.56 10.39
C THR A 226 33.73 -7.78 10.82
N PRO A 227 34.30 -8.99 11.02
CA PRO A 227 33.51 -10.16 11.40
C PRO A 227 32.97 -10.05 12.83
N ASN A 228 31.86 -10.74 13.11
CA ASN A 228 31.37 -10.92 14.48
C ASN A 228 32.22 -11.93 15.28
N SER A 229 31.88 -12.18 16.54
CA SER A 229 32.66 -13.08 17.44
C SER A 229 32.71 -14.53 16.98
N TRP A 230 31.86 -14.95 16.03
CA TRP A 230 31.91 -16.26 15.40
C TRP A 230 32.80 -16.32 14.16
N GLY A 231 33.34 -15.19 13.67
CA GLY A 231 34.06 -15.12 12.41
C GLY A 231 33.16 -15.04 11.18
N LEU A 232 31.91 -14.57 11.35
CA LEU A 232 30.96 -14.35 10.26
C LEU A 232 31.03 -12.89 9.80
N TYR A 233 31.13 -12.70 8.49
CA TYR A 233 31.23 -11.39 7.84
C TYR A 233 29.88 -11.00 7.22
N ASP A 234 29.70 -9.70 7.03
CA ASP A 234 28.60 -9.10 6.25
C ASP A 234 27.19 -9.40 6.76
N MET A 235 27.05 -9.75 8.05
CA MET A 235 25.76 -10.06 8.69
C MET A 235 24.77 -8.87 8.77
N HIS A 236 25.20 -7.67 8.40
CA HIS A 236 24.42 -6.42 8.40
C HIS A 236 24.53 -5.69 7.06
N GLY A 237 24.06 -6.32 5.97
CA GLY A 237 23.93 -5.71 4.65
C GLY A 237 24.43 -6.62 3.53
N ASN A 238 25.00 -6.01 2.48
CA ASN A 238 25.47 -6.70 1.27
C ASN A 238 24.36 -7.30 0.41
N VAL A 239 23.83 -8.46 0.80
CA VAL A 239 22.66 -9.09 0.18
C VAL A 239 21.78 -9.72 1.24
N GLU A 240 20.47 -9.72 1.00
CA GLU A 240 19.52 -10.40 1.85
C GLU A 240 19.71 -11.91 1.72
N GLU A 241 19.64 -12.64 2.83
CA GLU A 241 19.97 -14.06 2.87
C GLU A 241 18.71 -14.90 3.10
N TRP A 242 18.43 -15.82 2.17
CA TRP A 242 17.31 -16.77 2.30
C TRP A 242 17.43 -17.65 3.54
N CYS A 243 16.34 -17.78 4.30
CA CYS A 243 16.16 -18.75 5.37
C CYS A 243 15.24 -19.89 4.95
N GLN A 244 15.27 -20.99 5.69
CA GLN A 244 14.45 -22.19 5.43
C GLN A 244 12.96 -21.99 5.77
N ASP A 245 12.64 -21.02 6.62
CA ASP A 245 11.35 -20.86 7.30
C ASP A 245 10.25 -20.25 6.42
N TRP A 246 9.01 -20.65 6.71
CA TRP A 246 7.83 -19.89 6.27
C TRP A 246 7.62 -18.72 7.23
N TYR A 247 7.47 -17.53 6.67
CA TYR A 247 7.23 -16.31 7.44
C TYR A 247 5.85 -16.34 8.10
N GLY A 248 5.79 -15.81 9.32
CA GLY A 248 4.57 -15.62 10.10
C GLY A 248 4.87 -14.86 11.39
N PRO A 249 3.83 -14.53 12.19
CA PRO A 249 4.00 -13.79 13.43
C PRO A 249 4.83 -14.59 14.44
N TYR A 250 5.58 -13.90 15.29
CA TYR A 250 6.24 -14.57 16.41
C TYR A 250 5.22 -15.06 17.45
N VAL A 251 5.59 -16.15 18.12
CA VAL A 251 4.84 -16.73 19.22
C VAL A 251 5.65 -16.48 20.49
N ASP A 252 5.00 -15.94 21.51
CA ASP A 252 5.65 -15.67 22.79
C ASP A 252 6.14 -16.96 23.49
N GLY A 253 7.16 -16.83 24.33
CA GLY A 253 7.67 -17.91 25.18
C GLY A 253 9.03 -18.49 24.79
N PHE A 254 9.37 -19.63 25.37
CA PHE A 254 10.65 -20.30 25.16
C PHE A 254 10.56 -21.33 24.02
N ALA A 255 11.42 -21.21 23.01
CA ALA A 255 11.50 -22.14 21.89
C ALA A 255 12.88 -22.83 21.81
N ILE A 256 12.89 -24.11 21.43
CA ILE A 256 14.11 -24.88 21.17
C ILE A 256 14.14 -25.19 19.67
N ASP A 257 15.18 -24.75 18.98
CA ASP A 257 15.40 -24.95 17.55
C ASP A 257 14.14 -24.74 16.68
N PRO A 258 13.49 -23.56 16.73
CA PRO A 258 12.29 -23.32 15.93
C PRO A 258 12.60 -23.36 14.42
N VAL A 259 11.61 -23.82 13.65
CA VAL A 259 11.71 -24.04 12.18
C VAL A 259 10.58 -23.34 11.41
N GLY A 260 9.98 -22.32 12.04
CA GLY A 260 8.91 -21.52 11.46
C GLY A 260 7.59 -22.28 11.30
N TYR A 261 6.76 -21.81 10.38
CA TYR A 261 5.42 -22.34 10.11
C TYR A 261 5.43 -23.54 9.15
N THR A 262 4.39 -24.38 9.19
CA THR A 262 4.24 -25.55 8.31
C THR A 262 4.17 -25.19 6.82
N GLU A 263 3.56 -24.05 6.50
CA GLU A 263 3.37 -23.55 5.14
C GLU A 263 3.23 -22.02 5.14
N GLY A 264 3.09 -21.40 3.97
CA GLY A 264 2.92 -19.95 3.86
C GLY A 264 3.05 -19.43 2.43
N ASN A 265 2.85 -18.12 2.29
CA ASN A 265 3.04 -17.40 1.02
C ASN A 265 4.45 -16.83 0.88
N ILE A 266 5.11 -16.55 2.00
CA ILE A 266 6.36 -15.77 2.06
C ILE A 266 7.45 -16.59 2.74
N ARG A 267 8.65 -16.59 2.16
CA ARG A 267 9.85 -17.12 2.77
C ARG A 267 10.62 -16.02 3.48
N VAL A 268 11.19 -16.34 4.63
CA VAL A 268 12.01 -15.41 5.40
C VAL A 268 13.32 -15.13 4.67
N ALA A 269 13.72 -13.87 4.64
CA ALA A 269 15.07 -13.43 4.37
C ALA A 269 15.57 -12.55 5.55
N ARG A 270 16.89 -12.46 5.73
CA ARG A 270 17.53 -11.73 6.83
C ARG A 270 18.75 -10.93 6.37
N GLY A 271 19.27 -10.06 7.23
CA GLY A 271 20.53 -9.32 7.04
C GLY A 271 20.44 -8.01 6.26
N GLY A 272 19.45 -7.89 5.36
CA GLY A 272 19.33 -6.73 4.50
C GLY A 272 20.38 -6.69 3.40
N SER A 273 20.40 -5.61 2.60
CA SER A 273 21.22 -5.51 1.40
C SER A 273 22.04 -4.22 1.35
N HIS A 274 22.85 -4.08 0.32
CA HIS A 274 23.52 -2.84 -0.06
C HIS A 274 22.60 -1.61 -0.27
N SER A 275 21.29 -1.81 -0.38
CA SER A 275 20.29 -0.74 -0.54
C SER A 275 19.37 -0.59 0.67
N THR A 276 19.68 -1.28 1.77
CA THR A 276 18.87 -1.31 2.99
C THR A 276 19.41 -0.28 3.98
N GLY A 277 18.52 0.57 4.51
CA GLY A 277 18.89 1.57 5.52
C GLY A 277 19.14 0.94 6.89
N ALA A 278 19.92 1.62 7.75
CA ALA A 278 20.36 1.11 9.05
C ALA A 278 19.25 0.53 9.93
N TYR A 279 18.04 1.11 9.88
CA TYR A 279 16.86 0.59 10.57
C TYR A 279 16.62 -0.89 10.26
N TYR A 280 16.61 -1.26 8.98
CA TYR A 280 16.29 -2.59 8.51
C TYR A 280 17.52 -3.52 8.42
N LEU A 281 18.68 -3.05 8.91
CA LEU A 281 19.91 -3.85 9.01
C LEU A 281 20.11 -4.46 10.40
N ARG A 282 19.22 -4.21 11.36
CA ARG A 282 19.32 -4.76 12.73
C ARG A 282 19.31 -6.29 12.73
N SER A 283 19.91 -6.89 13.75
CA SER A 283 19.86 -8.35 13.94
C SER A 283 18.44 -8.90 14.02
N ALA A 284 17.53 -8.14 14.65
CA ALA A 284 16.14 -8.53 14.84
C ALA A 284 15.27 -8.40 13.57
N ASN A 285 15.70 -7.61 12.59
CA ASN A 285 14.88 -7.25 11.44
C ASN A 285 14.57 -8.49 10.59
N ARG A 286 13.32 -8.55 10.13
CA ARG A 286 12.78 -9.64 9.32
C ARG A 286 12.29 -9.08 8.01
N MET A 287 12.50 -9.83 6.95
CA MET A 287 12.02 -9.49 5.63
C MET A 287 11.61 -10.75 4.90
N GLY A 288 10.97 -10.59 3.75
CA GLY A 288 10.55 -11.75 2.99
C GLY A 288 10.03 -11.38 1.62
N THR A 289 9.84 -12.40 0.81
CA THR A 289 9.11 -12.31 -0.45
C THR A 289 8.57 -13.69 -0.80
N VAL A 290 7.78 -13.78 -1.87
CA VAL A 290 7.29 -15.05 -2.40
C VAL A 290 8.49 -15.91 -2.85
N PRO A 291 8.45 -17.24 -2.67
CA PRO A 291 9.60 -18.13 -2.90
C PRO A 291 10.08 -18.19 -4.36
N GLU A 292 9.26 -17.72 -5.29
CA GLU A 292 9.58 -17.65 -6.72
C GLU A 292 10.38 -16.42 -7.10
N ASP A 293 10.36 -15.40 -6.22
CA ASP A 293 10.94 -14.10 -6.48
C ASP A 293 12.46 -14.14 -6.42
N LYS A 294 13.07 -13.36 -7.32
CA LYS A 294 14.52 -13.20 -7.45
C LYS A 294 14.84 -11.83 -8.01
N HIS A 295 15.67 -11.11 -7.29
CA HIS A 295 16.08 -9.77 -7.65
C HIS A 295 17.49 -9.44 -7.14
N TRP A 296 17.97 -8.24 -7.49
CA TRP A 296 19.37 -7.83 -7.33
C TRP A 296 19.82 -7.62 -5.88
N ILE A 297 18.94 -7.81 -4.90
CA ILE A 297 19.26 -7.61 -3.48
C ILE A 297 19.18 -8.91 -2.66
N ILE A 298 18.71 -10.02 -3.23
CA ILE A 298 18.59 -11.31 -2.53
C ILE A 298 19.63 -12.31 -3.05
N GLY A 299 20.35 -12.91 -2.12
CA GLY A 299 21.30 -14.01 -2.30
C GLY A 299 21.07 -15.10 -1.25
N LEU A 300 22.15 -15.72 -0.78
CA LEU A 300 22.10 -16.79 0.20
C LEU A 300 23.40 -16.96 0.98
N ARG A 301 23.25 -17.50 2.19
CA ARG A 301 24.31 -18.09 3.01
C ARG A 301 23.92 -19.52 3.33
N VAL A 302 24.91 -20.39 3.52
CA VAL A 302 24.71 -21.83 3.69
C VAL A 302 25.18 -22.27 5.07
N VAL A 303 24.47 -23.26 5.64
CA VAL A 303 24.89 -23.97 6.85
C VAL A 303 25.11 -25.47 6.60
N ILE A 304 25.91 -26.09 7.46
CA ILE A 304 26.11 -27.55 7.52
C ILE A 304 25.62 -28.02 8.88
N GLY A 305 24.60 -28.86 8.88
CA GLY A 305 24.02 -29.43 10.08
C GLY A 305 22.66 -30.04 9.77
N GLU A 306 22.27 -31.05 10.53
CA GLU A 306 20.93 -31.63 10.42
C GLU A 306 19.85 -30.55 10.62
N MET A 307 18.73 -30.68 9.92
CA MET A 307 17.56 -29.85 10.22
C MET A 307 17.06 -30.17 11.62
N PRO A 308 16.68 -29.17 12.43
CA PRO A 308 16.04 -29.43 13.70
C PRO A 308 14.79 -30.32 13.55
N LYS A 309 14.58 -31.19 14.53
CA LYS A 309 13.41 -32.10 14.59
C LYS A 309 12.19 -31.48 15.25
N THR A 310 12.27 -30.20 15.62
CA THR A 310 11.17 -29.44 16.20
C THR A 310 10.00 -29.42 15.22
N LYS A 311 8.79 -29.66 15.73
CA LYS A 311 7.58 -29.62 14.90
C LYS A 311 7.34 -28.16 14.45
N PRO A 312 7.14 -27.88 13.14
CA PRO A 312 6.80 -26.55 12.69
C PRO A 312 5.48 -26.06 13.31
N LEU A 313 5.36 -24.74 13.46
CA LEU A 313 4.15 -24.09 13.96
C LEU A 313 3.00 -24.28 12.97
N PRO A 314 1.75 -24.51 13.45
CA PRO A 314 0.58 -24.53 12.57
C PRO A 314 0.32 -23.13 12.01
N MET A 315 -0.35 -23.05 10.86
CA MET A 315 -0.75 -21.77 10.26
C MET A 315 -1.47 -20.85 11.26
N PRO A 316 -1.18 -19.53 11.24
CA PRO A 316 -1.91 -18.58 12.06
C PRO A 316 -3.40 -18.56 11.67
N PRO A 317 -4.29 -18.10 12.56
CA PRO A 317 -5.70 -17.91 12.23
C PRO A 317 -5.88 -17.05 10.99
N LYS A 318 -6.88 -17.38 10.16
CA LYS A 318 -7.24 -16.58 8.99
C LYS A 318 -7.52 -15.13 9.40
N PRO A 319 -7.19 -14.12 8.57
CA PRO A 319 -7.61 -12.74 8.81
C PRO A 319 -9.12 -12.58 8.96
N LEU A 320 -9.58 -11.55 9.68
CA LEU A 320 -11.02 -11.28 9.91
C LEU A 320 -11.80 -11.19 8.58
N CYS A 321 -11.19 -10.57 7.57
CA CYS A 321 -11.76 -10.47 6.22
C CYS A 321 -11.87 -11.81 5.48
N GLN A 322 -11.47 -12.93 6.08
CA GLN A 322 -11.62 -14.30 5.54
C GLN A 322 -12.37 -15.24 6.49
N GLN A 323 -12.82 -14.74 7.64
CA GLN A 323 -13.58 -15.51 8.62
C GLN A 323 -15.10 -15.39 8.39
N ASN A 324 -15.83 -16.41 8.84
CA ASN A 324 -17.30 -16.45 8.87
C ASN A 324 -17.94 -16.12 7.51
N VAL A 325 -17.36 -16.62 6.42
CA VAL A 325 -17.87 -16.38 5.06
C VAL A 325 -19.04 -17.34 4.80
N ILE A 326 -20.23 -16.78 4.62
CA ILE A 326 -21.44 -17.57 4.36
C ILE A 326 -21.58 -17.74 2.85
N GLN A 327 -21.52 -18.97 2.35
CA GLN A 327 -21.77 -19.26 0.93
C GLN A 327 -23.29 -19.28 0.67
N ARG A 328 -23.79 -18.28 -0.06
CA ARG A 328 -25.23 -18.12 -0.35
C ARG A 328 -25.55 -18.55 -1.78
N SER A 329 -26.78 -19.01 -2.01
CA SER A 329 -27.22 -19.40 -3.36
C SER A 329 -27.44 -18.18 -4.26
N PRO A 330 -27.21 -18.28 -5.58
CA PRO A 330 -27.47 -17.21 -6.55
C PRO A 330 -28.89 -16.60 -6.48
N ALA A 331 -29.91 -17.43 -6.20
CA ALA A 331 -31.31 -16.99 -6.12
C ALA A 331 -31.60 -16.06 -4.92
N VAL A 332 -30.76 -16.10 -3.88
CA VAL A 332 -30.86 -15.19 -2.74
C VAL A 332 -30.20 -13.86 -3.11
N ILE A 333 -28.96 -13.91 -3.58
CA ILE A 333 -28.13 -12.71 -3.80
C ILE A 333 -28.56 -11.88 -5.01
N SER A 334 -29.35 -12.45 -5.93
CA SER A 334 -29.94 -11.71 -7.05
C SER A 334 -31.12 -10.83 -6.62
N LYS A 335 -31.57 -10.93 -5.36
CA LYS A 335 -32.59 -10.04 -4.80
C LYS A 335 -31.92 -8.76 -4.34
N GLY A 336 -32.26 -7.66 -5.01
CA GLY A 336 -31.81 -6.33 -4.63
C GLY A 336 -32.87 -5.27 -4.88
N PRO A 337 -32.48 -3.99 -4.98
CA PRO A 337 -33.43 -2.91 -5.23
C PRO A 337 -34.15 -3.11 -6.57
N ASP A 338 -35.38 -2.59 -6.65
CA ASP A 338 -36.16 -2.57 -7.88
C ASP A 338 -35.36 -1.91 -9.02
N PRO A 339 -35.00 -2.63 -10.09
CA PRO A 339 -34.14 -2.10 -11.14
C PRO A 339 -34.82 -0.97 -11.93
N ASP A 340 -36.15 -0.84 -11.86
CA ASP A 340 -36.91 0.22 -12.53
C ASP A 340 -37.03 1.49 -11.69
N LYS A 341 -36.58 1.46 -10.43
CA LYS A 341 -36.54 2.63 -9.54
C LYS A 341 -35.09 3.11 -9.32
N PRO A 342 -34.84 4.42 -9.32
CA PRO A 342 -33.53 4.95 -8.93
C PRO A 342 -33.14 4.47 -7.52
N TYR A 343 -31.95 3.89 -7.39
CA TYR A 343 -31.37 3.48 -6.12
C TYR A 343 -30.04 4.17 -5.91
N PHE A 344 -29.84 4.75 -4.72
CA PHE A 344 -28.57 5.32 -4.27
C PHE A 344 -28.41 5.13 -2.75
N LYS A 345 -27.21 4.75 -2.30
CA LYS A 345 -26.78 4.79 -0.89
C LYS A 345 -25.29 5.17 -0.82
N GLY A 346 -24.93 6.03 0.12
CA GLY A 346 -23.54 6.41 0.40
C GLY A 346 -23.37 7.88 0.80
N PRO A 347 -22.13 8.34 1.06
CA PRO A 347 -20.94 7.52 1.27
C PRO A 347 -21.04 6.71 2.57
N ARG A 348 -20.57 5.46 2.54
CA ARG A 348 -20.27 4.64 3.73
C ARG A 348 -18.75 4.59 3.93
N LYS A 349 -18.28 4.69 5.17
CA LYS A 349 -16.86 4.48 5.47
C LYS A 349 -16.55 2.97 5.45
N TYR A 350 -15.52 2.56 4.72
CA TYR A 350 -15.04 1.16 4.71
C TYR A 350 -13.62 0.99 5.27
N VAL A 351 -12.82 2.07 5.27
CA VAL A 351 -11.49 2.07 5.91
C VAL A 351 -11.66 2.19 7.43
N ASN A 352 -11.92 1.05 8.07
CA ASN A 352 -12.14 0.96 9.51
C ASN A 352 -10.90 0.39 10.22
N ILE A 353 -9.90 1.26 10.44
CA ILE A 353 -8.65 0.98 11.14
C ILE A 353 -8.58 1.85 12.40
N PRO A 354 -8.22 1.30 13.58
CA PRO A 354 -8.02 2.08 14.80
C PRO A 354 -7.02 3.21 14.59
N ARG A 355 -7.26 4.39 15.16
CA ARG A 355 -6.43 5.59 14.93
C ARG A 355 -4.98 5.45 15.45
N ASP A 356 -4.78 4.53 16.39
CA ASP A 356 -3.53 4.19 17.04
C ASP A 356 -2.87 2.92 16.47
N ALA A 357 -3.41 2.35 15.37
CA ALA A 357 -2.82 1.19 14.70
C ALA A 357 -1.50 1.56 14.00
N ILE A 358 -0.46 0.77 14.29
CA ILE A 358 0.94 1.01 13.93
C ILE A 358 1.62 -0.23 13.35
N GLY A 359 0.85 -1.04 12.61
CA GLY A 359 1.26 -2.35 12.13
C GLY A 359 0.44 -3.47 12.80
N PRO A 360 0.07 -4.53 12.08
CA PRO A 360 0.34 -4.76 10.65
C PRO A 360 -0.51 -3.86 9.72
N LEU A 361 -1.48 -3.12 10.27
CA LEU A 361 -2.23 -2.09 9.56
C LEU A 361 -1.94 -0.71 10.15
N PHE A 362 -2.04 0.32 9.33
CA PHE A 362 -1.65 1.67 9.70
C PHE A 362 -2.81 2.64 9.51
N ALA A 363 -3.07 3.45 10.53
CA ALA A 363 -4.11 4.48 10.45
C ALA A 363 -3.75 5.62 9.50
N GLY A 364 -2.45 5.88 9.34
CA GLY A 364 -1.90 7.09 8.73
C GLY A 364 -2.19 7.21 7.24
N HIS A 365 -1.92 6.16 6.46
CA HIS A 365 -1.99 6.22 5.00
C HIS A 365 -2.69 4.97 4.44
N ASN A 366 -3.84 5.17 3.80
CA ASN A 366 -4.70 4.11 3.27
C ASN A 366 -5.24 4.53 1.91
N HIS A 367 -4.84 3.83 0.85
CA HIS A 367 -5.03 4.34 -0.50
C HIS A 367 -4.98 3.24 -1.59
N SER A 368 -5.32 3.62 -2.83
CA SER A 368 -5.40 2.76 -4.03
C SER A 368 -6.19 1.47 -3.80
N PRO A 369 -7.51 1.58 -3.61
CA PRO A 369 -8.32 0.43 -3.27
C PRO A 369 -8.73 -0.39 -4.49
N SER A 370 -9.20 -1.60 -4.24
CA SER A 370 -9.94 -2.43 -5.16
C SER A 370 -11.14 -3.08 -4.45
N ILE A 371 -12.16 -3.45 -5.21
CA ILE A 371 -13.40 -4.04 -4.72
C ILE A 371 -13.91 -5.10 -5.67
N VAL A 372 -14.49 -6.17 -5.12
CA VAL A 372 -15.22 -7.17 -5.88
C VAL A 372 -16.55 -7.50 -5.23
N ALA A 373 -17.55 -7.76 -6.06
CA ALA A 373 -18.78 -8.42 -5.63
C ALA A 373 -18.53 -9.93 -5.60
N CYS A 374 -18.59 -10.52 -4.42
CA CYS A 374 -18.32 -11.94 -4.22
C CYS A 374 -19.51 -12.79 -4.68
N PRO A 375 -19.30 -14.05 -5.10
CA PRO A 375 -20.35 -14.97 -5.50
C PRO A 375 -21.39 -15.28 -4.41
N ASN A 376 -21.08 -15.01 -3.14
CA ASN A 376 -22.01 -15.17 -2.02
C ASN A 376 -22.81 -13.90 -1.68
N GLY A 377 -22.69 -12.83 -2.47
CA GLY A 377 -23.38 -11.56 -2.29
C GLY A 377 -22.65 -10.55 -1.39
N ASP A 378 -21.58 -10.96 -0.69
CA ASP A 378 -20.76 -10.00 0.05
C ASP A 378 -19.96 -9.10 -0.92
N LEU A 379 -19.50 -7.95 -0.45
CA LEU A 379 -18.41 -7.21 -1.10
C LEU A 379 -17.12 -7.45 -0.35
N PHE A 380 -16.01 -7.56 -1.08
CA PHE A 380 -14.67 -7.62 -0.52
C PHE A 380 -13.84 -6.49 -1.11
N ALA A 381 -13.27 -5.64 -0.24
CA ALA A 381 -12.36 -4.57 -0.62
C ALA A 381 -10.95 -4.80 -0.04
N THR A 382 -9.94 -4.42 -0.80
CA THR A 382 -8.52 -4.39 -0.38
C THR A 382 -7.86 -3.08 -0.78
N TRP A 383 -6.90 -2.58 -0.02
CA TRP A 383 -6.15 -1.35 -0.30
C TRP A 383 -4.78 -1.43 0.38
N PHE A 384 -3.80 -0.65 -0.06
CA PHE A 384 -2.53 -0.61 0.66
C PHE A 384 -2.65 0.26 1.91
N SER A 385 -2.02 -0.18 2.99
CA SER A 385 -1.96 0.49 4.28
C SER A 385 -0.49 0.65 4.67
N GLY A 386 -0.10 1.84 5.07
CA GLY A 386 1.27 2.11 5.46
C GLY A 386 1.37 3.41 6.23
N VAL A 387 2.59 3.76 6.58
CA VAL A 387 2.91 5.09 7.10
C VAL A 387 3.17 6.06 5.98
N THR A 388 3.83 5.61 4.91
CA THR A 388 4.04 6.39 3.69
C THR A 388 3.86 5.52 2.44
N GLU A 389 3.62 6.15 1.30
CA GLU A 389 3.49 5.45 0.01
C GLU A 389 4.82 4.83 -0.49
N ARG A 390 5.96 5.20 0.11
CA ARG A 390 7.31 4.80 -0.33
C ARG A 390 8.05 3.87 0.63
N GLY A 391 7.48 3.64 1.80
CA GLY A 391 8.09 2.86 2.86
C GLY A 391 8.15 1.35 2.58
N ARG A 392 8.90 0.64 3.41
CA ARG A 392 8.97 -0.83 3.47
C ARG A 392 7.92 -1.44 4.39
N ASP A 393 7.23 -0.58 5.14
CA ASP A 393 6.16 -0.90 6.10
C ASP A 393 4.79 -1.10 5.43
N MET A 394 4.70 -0.97 4.11
CA MET A 394 3.41 -0.98 3.44
C MET A 394 2.89 -2.40 3.30
N THR A 395 1.66 -2.61 3.76
CA THR A 395 0.95 -3.88 3.70
C THR A 395 -0.35 -3.73 2.92
N VAL A 396 -1.07 -4.84 2.69
CA VAL A 396 -2.41 -4.81 2.10
C VAL A 396 -3.46 -5.12 3.16
N ALA A 397 -4.34 -4.14 3.42
CA ALA A 397 -5.52 -4.29 4.25
C ALA A 397 -6.68 -4.91 3.46
N GLY A 398 -7.59 -5.58 4.16
CA GLY A 398 -8.86 -6.05 3.59
C GLY A 398 -10.03 -5.95 4.57
N THR A 399 -11.23 -5.70 4.03
CA THR A 399 -12.50 -5.72 4.77
C THR A 399 -13.66 -6.25 3.93
N ARG A 400 -14.74 -6.70 4.59
CA ARG A 400 -15.96 -7.18 3.94
C ARG A 400 -17.18 -6.31 4.26
N PHE A 401 -18.03 -6.16 3.25
CA PHE A 401 -19.40 -5.71 3.42
C PHE A 401 -20.29 -6.94 3.30
N ARG A 402 -20.83 -7.42 4.42
CA ARG A 402 -21.62 -8.64 4.44
C ARG A 402 -23.00 -8.38 3.84
N TYR A 403 -23.50 -9.32 3.02
CA TYR A 403 -24.73 -9.17 2.22
C TYR A 403 -25.95 -8.64 3.00
N ASP A 404 -26.10 -9.03 4.27
CA ASP A 404 -27.24 -8.70 5.14
C ASP A 404 -26.95 -7.60 6.16
N GLN A 405 -25.83 -6.89 6.02
CA GLN A 405 -25.39 -5.85 6.95
C GLN A 405 -25.45 -4.45 6.32
N GLU A 406 -25.44 -3.43 7.18
CA GLU A 406 -25.45 -2.03 6.74
C GLU A 406 -24.08 -1.35 6.82
N GLN A 407 -23.10 -2.00 7.46
CA GLN A 407 -21.76 -1.47 7.72
C GLN A 407 -20.68 -2.44 7.26
N TRP A 408 -19.49 -1.90 7.00
CA TRP A 408 -18.30 -2.69 6.70
C TRP A 408 -17.71 -3.24 8.00
N ASP A 409 -17.15 -4.45 7.91
CA ASP A 409 -16.39 -5.06 9.00
C ASP A 409 -15.14 -4.19 9.34
N PRO A 410 -14.57 -4.32 10.56
CA PRO A 410 -13.22 -3.85 10.82
C PRO A 410 -12.21 -4.41 9.81
N ALA A 411 -11.22 -3.60 9.42
CA ALA A 411 -10.17 -4.04 8.52
C ALA A 411 -9.19 -5.00 9.23
N SER A 412 -8.61 -5.93 8.47
CA SER A 412 -7.52 -6.81 8.93
C SER A 412 -6.43 -6.95 7.87
N LEU A 413 -5.22 -7.34 8.28
CA LEU A 413 -4.13 -7.67 7.36
C LEU A 413 -4.58 -8.75 6.38
N PHE A 414 -4.60 -8.43 5.08
CA PHE A 414 -4.96 -9.39 4.03
C PHE A 414 -3.73 -10.05 3.42
N TRP A 415 -2.71 -9.24 3.09
CA TRP A 415 -1.47 -9.72 2.52
C TRP A 415 -0.32 -8.77 2.88
N ASP A 416 0.88 -9.32 2.99
CA ASP A 416 2.09 -8.58 3.33
C ASP A 416 3.31 -9.31 2.74
N GLY A 417 4.08 -8.60 1.93
CA GLY A 417 5.46 -8.90 1.64
C GLY A 417 6.33 -8.16 2.66
N PRO A 418 6.70 -8.78 3.80
CA PRO A 418 7.32 -8.06 4.90
C PRO A 418 8.59 -7.37 4.44
N ASP A 419 8.68 -6.09 4.80
CA ASP A 419 9.78 -5.19 4.46
C ASP A 419 9.90 -4.82 2.96
N ARG A 420 8.77 -4.93 2.25
CA ARG A 420 8.58 -4.54 0.86
C ARG A 420 7.50 -3.48 0.73
N ASN A 421 7.49 -2.81 -0.43
CA ASN A 421 6.48 -1.83 -0.76
C ASN A 421 5.33 -2.52 -1.52
N ASP A 422 4.24 -2.82 -0.82
CA ASP A 422 3.08 -3.58 -1.32
C ASP A 422 2.02 -2.69 -1.98
N VAL A 423 2.23 -2.31 -3.24
CA VAL A 423 1.42 -1.27 -3.91
C VAL A 423 0.21 -1.78 -4.68
N ALA A 424 -0.84 -0.95 -4.64
CA ALA A 424 -2.01 -0.96 -5.52
C ALA A 424 -2.59 -2.37 -5.75
N PRO A 425 -3.27 -2.94 -4.76
CA PRO A 425 -3.97 -4.20 -4.96
C PRO A 425 -5.11 -4.01 -6.00
N GLY A 426 -5.32 -5.03 -6.82
CA GLY A 426 -6.38 -5.13 -7.82
C GLY A 426 -7.15 -6.44 -7.69
N MET A 427 -8.47 -6.38 -7.84
CA MET A 427 -9.37 -7.52 -7.75
C MET A 427 -10.33 -7.57 -8.92
N TRP A 428 -10.70 -8.79 -9.31
CA TRP A 428 -11.74 -9.04 -10.30
C TRP A 428 -12.38 -10.39 -10.04
N CYS A 429 -13.69 -10.53 -10.28
CA CYS A 429 -14.38 -11.80 -10.24
C CYS A 429 -14.85 -12.16 -11.64
N ASP A 430 -14.54 -13.37 -12.09
CA ASP A 430 -15.05 -13.90 -13.34
C ASP A 430 -16.51 -14.35 -13.22
N GLU A 431 -17.13 -14.70 -14.34
CA GLU A 431 -18.53 -15.15 -14.38
C GLU A 431 -18.77 -16.52 -13.72
N ASN A 432 -17.71 -17.29 -13.47
CA ASN A 432 -17.78 -18.56 -12.75
C ASN A 432 -17.65 -18.38 -11.23
N GLY A 433 -17.49 -17.13 -10.78
CA GLY A 433 -17.32 -16.80 -9.37
C GLY A 433 -15.89 -16.95 -8.85
N LYS A 434 -14.90 -17.15 -9.73
CA LYS A 434 -13.50 -17.17 -9.33
C LYS A 434 -13.01 -15.74 -9.15
N ILE A 435 -12.53 -15.44 -7.95
CA ILE A 435 -11.94 -14.15 -7.62
C ILE A 435 -10.45 -14.21 -7.90
N TYR A 436 -9.94 -13.23 -8.63
CA TYR A 436 -8.55 -12.95 -8.87
C TYR A 436 -8.18 -11.74 -8.02
N TRP A 437 -7.10 -11.85 -7.25
CA TRP A 437 -6.48 -10.74 -6.53
C TRP A 437 -5.02 -10.66 -6.94
N ALA A 438 -4.51 -9.45 -7.12
CA ALA A 438 -3.10 -9.21 -7.39
C ALA A 438 -2.63 -7.92 -6.71
N THR A 439 -1.33 -7.82 -6.44
CA THR A 439 -0.69 -6.59 -5.93
C THR A 439 0.70 -6.44 -6.48
N GLY A 440 1.23 -5.22 -6.50
CA GLY A 440 2.64 -4.99 -6.75
C GLY A 440 3.47 -5.37 -5.54
N LEU A 441 4.62 -5.98 -5.78
CA LEU A 441 5.60 -6.37 -4.76
C LEU A 441 6.95 -5.80 -5.17
N SER A 442 7.40 -4.73 -4.51
CA SER A 442 8.71 -4.14 -4.79
C SER A 442 9.84 -4.98 -4.20
N ALA A 443 11.05 -4.84 -4.74
CA ALA A 443 12.23 -5.51 -4.16
C ALA A 443 12.60 -4.94 -2.78
N GLY A 444 12.20 -3.70 -2.49
CA GLY A 444 12.42 -3.04 -1.20
C GLY A 444 11.53 -1.82 -1.07
N ALA A 445 12.08 -0.68 -0.66
CA ALA A 445 11.36 0.58 -0.64
C ALA A 445 11.02 1.09 -2.05
N ASN A 446 9.91 1.85 -2.16
CA ASN A 446 9.37 2.45 -3.38
C ASN A 446 8.81 1.48 -4.43
N TYR A 447 7.84 1.98 -5.20
CA TYR A 447 7.10 1.26 -6.24
C TYR A 447 7.69 1.36 -7.66
N GLY A 448 8.91 1.87 -7.81
CA GLY A 448 9.50 2.14 -9.13
C GLY A 448 9.83 0.88 -9.94
N GLN A 449 10.15 -0.22 -9.25
CA GLN A 449 10.43 -1.54 -9.83
C GLN A 449 9.77 -2.64 -8.99
N SER A 450 8.61 -3.09 -9.44
CA SER A 450 7.82 -4.09 -8.74
C SER A 450 7.63 -5.33 -9.60
N ALA A 451 7.61 -6.50 -8.94
CA ALA A 451 6.96 -7.67 -9.46
C ALA A 451 5.44 -7.54 -9.22
N SER A 452 4.66 -8.46 -9.79
CA SER A 452 3.22 -8.58 -9.49
C SER A 452 2.96 -9.97 -8.93
N VAL A 453 2.29 -10.03 -7.79
CA VAL A 453 1.87 -11.27 -7.13
C VAL A 453 0.38 -11.47 -7.37
N GLN A 454 -0.06 -12.71 -7.58
CA GLN A 454 -1.46 -13.08 -7.72
C GLN A 454 -1.85 -14.21 -6.77
N MET A 455 -3.10 -14.14 -6.31
CA MET A 455 -3.83 -15.20 -5.63
C MET A 455 -5.23 -15.33 -6.24
N THR A 456 -5.87 -16.49 -6.06
CA THR A 456 -7.23 -16.73 -6.51
C THR A 456 -8.08 -17.40 -5.44
N SER A 457 -9.39 -17.17 -5.46
CA SER A 457 -10.36 -17.79 -4.56
C SER A 457 -11.56 -18.32 -5.35
N THR A 458 -12.13 -19.43 -4.89
CA THR A 458 -13.31 -20.08 -5.48
C THR A 458 -14.47 -20.24 -4.48
N ASP A 459 -14.29 -19.72 -3.27
CA ASP A 459 -15.22 -19.80 -2.14
C ASP A 459 -15.50 -18.39 -1.60
N SER A 460 -15.70 -17.44 -2.51
CA SER A 460 -16.05 -16.05 -2.16
C SER A 460 -15.00 -15.35 -1.27
N GLY A 461 -13.73 -15.71 -1.39
CA GLY A 461 -12.60 -15.11 -0.68
C GLY A 461 -12.37 -15.66 0.73
N GLU A 462 -12.95 -16.81 1.08
CA GLU A 462 -12.75 -17.48 2.38
C GLU A 462 -11.40 -18.21 2.44
N THR A 463 -10.98 -18.80 1.33
CA THR A 463 -9.64 -19.36 1.13
C THR A 463 -9.03 -18.83 -0.17
N TRP A 464 -7.70 -18.83 -0.20
CA TRP A 464 -6.92 -18.30 -1.31
C TRP A 464 -5.87 -19.32 -1.73
N SER A 465 -5.64 -19.43 -3.03
CA SER A 465 -4.51 -20.16 -3.58
C SER A 465 -3.20 -19.54 -3.09
N ARG A 466 -2.12 -20.32 -3.11
CA ARG A 466 -0.78 -19.80 -2.85
C ARG A 466 -0.45 -18.61 -3.75
N ALA A 467 0.25 -17.62 -3.19
CA ALA A 467 0.80 -16.49 -3.92
C ALA A 467 1.79 -16.96 -5.00
N ARG A 468 1.64 -16.42 -6.22
CA ARG A 468 2.49 -16.70 -7.38
C ARG A 468 2.86 -15.40 -8.08
N LEU A 469 4.03 -15.35 -8.71
CA LEU A 469 4.37 -14.24 -9.58
C LEU A 469 3.55 -14.30 -10.89
N MET A 470 2.95 -13.18 -11.30
CA MET A 470 2.22 -13.08 -12.57
C MET A 470 3.17 -13.13 -13.77
N GLY A 471 4.39 -12.62 -13.62
CA GLY A 471 5.46 -12.66 -14.61
C GLY A 471 6.82 -12.57 -13.94
N PHE A 472 7.88 -12.93 -14.67
CA PHE A 472 9.23 -12.98 -14.09
C PHE A 472 9.88 -11.58 -14.07
N GLY A 473 10.28 -11.15 -12.87
CA GLY A 473 11.15 -10.00 -12.65
C GLY A 473 10.43 -8.72 -12.22
N HIS A 474 11.21 -7.78 -11.70
CA HIS A 474 10.73 -6.47 -11.30
C HIS A 474 10.86 -5.49 -12.46
N MET A 475 9.77 -4.82 -12.81
CA MET A 475 9.72 -3.88 -13.93
C MET A 475 8.97 -2.61 -13.55
N SER A 476 9.30 -1.50 -14.23
CA SER A 476 8.58 -0.25 -14.04
C SER A 476 7.19 -0.30 -14.66
N GLY A 477 6.19 0.17 -13.91
CA GLY A 477 4.79 0.19 -14.30
C GLY A 477 4.08 -1.17 -14.24
N PHE A 478 4.73 -2.18 -13.65
CA PHE A 478 4.23 -3.56 -13.50
C PHE A 478 3.54 -3.74 -12.14
N VAL A 479 2.58 -2.86 -11.87
CA VAL A 479 1.77 -2.86 -10.64
C VAL A 479 0.31 -3.03 -11.08
N PRO A 480 -0.41 -4.06 -10.60
CA PRO A 480 -1.82 -4.24 -10.92
C PRO A 480 -2.63 -3.00 -10.50
N ASN A 481 -3.68 -2.69 -11.24
CA ASN A 481 -4.64 -1.64 -10.89
C ASN A 481 -6.03 -2.24 -10.71
N SER A 482 -6.95 -1.45 -10.17
CA SER A 482 -8.27 -1.86 -9.68
C SER A 482 -9.24 -2.47 -10.70
N VAL A 483 -8.91 -2.50 -12.00
CA VAL A 483 -9.76 -3.05 -13.06
C VAL A 483 -9.01 -4.15 -13.79
N SER A 484 -9.51 -5.37 -13.74
CA SER A 484 -9.15 -6.45 -14.67
C SER A 484 -10.43 -6.91 -15.37
N PHE A 485 -10.33 -7.44 -16.58
CA PHE A 485 -11.50 -7.92 -17.33
C PHE A 485 -11.11 -9.07 -18.24
N LYS A 486 -12.13 -9.73 -18.80
CA LYS A 486 -11.94 -10.82 -19.75
C LYS A 486 -12.41 -10.41 -21.14
N LEU A 487 -11.62 -10.76 -22.14
CA LEU A 487 -11.95 -10.57 -23.54
C LEU A 487 -12.97 -11.61 -24.02
N ASN A 488 -13.63 -11.32 -25.13
CA ASN A 488 -14.59 -12.23 -25.76
C ASN A 488 -13.99 -13.59 -26.15
N ASP A 489 -12.67 -13.67 -26.37
CA ASP A 489 -11.95 -14.92 -26.68
C ASP A 489 -11.50 -15.71 -25.44
N GLY A 490 -11.83 -15.22 -24.24
CA GLY A 490 -11.45 -15.82 -22.96
C GLY A 490 -10.12 -15.34 -22.39
N THR A 491 -9.35 -14.52 -23.11
CA THR A 491 -8.10 -13.93 -22.61
C THR A 491 -8.38 -13.02 -21.42
N LEU A 492 -7.66 -13.23 -20.31
CA LEU A 492 -7.70 -12.33 -19.16
C LEU A 492 -6.78 -11.14 -19.40
N VAL A 493 -7.24 -9.97 -18.96
CA VAL A 493 -6.51 -8.71 -19.03
C VAL A 493 -6.31 -8.15 -17.63
N GLY A 494 -5.05 -8.03 -17.23
CA GLY A 494 -4.62 -7.36 -16.02
C GLY A 494 -4.17 -5.95 -16.37
N ASN A 495 -4.81 -4.93 -15.80
CA ASN A 495 -4.36 -3.56 -16.02
C ASN A 495 -3.21 -3.24 -15.07
N GLY A 496 -2.13 -2.72 -15.63
CA GLY A 496 -1.01 -2.15 -14.88
C GLY A 496 -1.15 -0.64 -14.71
N PHE A 497 -0.10 0.00 -14.19
CA PHE A 497 -0.05 1.47 -14.11
C PHE A 497 -0.06 2.11 -15.51
N ILE A 498 0.76 1.58 -16.43
CA ILE A 498 0.88 2.05 -17.84
C ILE A 498 0.90 0.91 -18.87
N ARG A 499 0.76 -0.34 -18.42
CA ARG A 499 0.88 -1.56 -19.23
C ARG A 499 -0.39 -2.40 -19.13
N MET A 500 -0.67 -3.21 -20.15
CA MET A 500 -1.73 -4.21 -20.10
C MET A 500 -1.10 -5.60 -20.14
N LEU A 501 -1.47 -6.48 -19.22
CA LEU A 501 -0.96 -7.85 -19.15
C LEU A 501 -2.02 -8.82 -19.65
N LEU A 502 -1.60 -9.82 -20.43
CA LEU A 502 -2.52 -10.78 -21.04
C LEU A 502 -2.24 -12.19 -20.53
N SER A 503 -3.28 -12.92 -20.14
CA SER A 503 -3.20 -14.34 -19.81
C SER A 503 -4.19 -15.15 -20.66
N ARG A 504 -3.70 -16.23 -21.27
CA ARG A 504 -4.49 -17.15 -22.11
C ARG A 504 -4.72 -18.52 -21.46
N ASP A 505 -4.27 -18.68 -20.23
CA ASP A 505 -4.28 -19.93 -19.47
C ASP A 505 -4.92 -19.74 -18.09
N ASN A 506 -5.94 -18.87 -18.02
CA ASN A 506 -6.72 -18.57 -16.82
C ASN A 506 -5.92 -18.00 -15.63
N GLY A 507 -4.89 -17.23 -15.93
CA GLY A 507 -4.04 -16.52 -14.97
C GLY A 507 -2.80 -17.30 -14.53
N LEU A 508 -2.47 -18.43 -15.17
CA LEU A 508 -1.27 -19.20 -14.82
C LEU A 508 0.01 -18.52 -15.33
N THR A 509 -0.04 -17.90 -16.50
CA THR A 509 1.04 -17.10 -17.06
C THR A 509 0.51 -15.79 -17.64
N TRP A 510 1.31 -14.73 -17.49
CA TRP A 510 1.00 -13.40 -18.03
C TRP A 510 2.09 -12.91 -18.98
N ALA A 511 1.68 -12.29 -20.08
CA ALA A 511 2.55 -11.72 -21.08
C ALA A 511 2.35 -10.20 -21.18
N ASP A 512 3.46 -9.46 -21.20
CA ASP A 512 3.48 -8.05 -21.58
C ASP A 512 3.55 -7.94 -23.11
N PRO A 513 2.55 -7.34 -23.77
CA PRO A 513 2.55 -7.12 -25.22
C PRO A 513 3.62 -6.12 -25.67
N GLY A 514 4.20 -5.34 -24.75
CA GLY A 514 5.31 -4.42 -24.99
C GLY A 514 4.90 -2.97 -25.25
N GLY A 515 3.61 -2.69 -25.38
CA GLY A 515 3.10 -1.33 -25.58
C GLY A 515 2.79 -0.59 -24.28
N HIS A 516 2.95 0.74 -24.31
CA HIS A 516 2.68 1.64 -23.19
C HIS A 516 1.60 2.63 -23.56
N VAL A 517 0.59 2.76 -22.70
CA VAL A 517 -0.35 3.88 -22.81
C VAL A 517 0.30 5.14 -22.26
N ARG A 518 -0.06 6.30 -22.80
CA ARG A 518 0.29 7.60 -22.19
C ARG A 518 -0.57 7.88 -20.94
N GLY A 519 0.02 8.56 -19.96
CA GLY A 519 -0.60 8.78 -18.64
C GLY A 519 -0.42 7.59 -17.69
N GLY A 520 -1.22 7.51 -16.63
CA GLY A 520 -1.19 6.44 -15.64
C GLY A 520 -2.57 6.01 -15.14
N HIS A 521 -2.61 4.96 -14.31
CA HIS A 521 -3.85 4.37 -13.77
C HIS A 521 -4.85 3.97 -14.84
N ILE A 522 -4.48 2.98 -15.66
CA ILE A 522 -5.34 2.43 -16.71
C ILE A 522 -6.72 2.06 -16.16
N CYS A 523 -7.74 2.63 -16.79
CA CYS A 523 -9.11 2.13 -16.76
C CYS A 523 -9.48 1.72 -18.18
N ALA A 524 -9.87 0.47 -18.38
CA ALA A 524 -10.03 -0.10 -19.71
C ALA A 524 -11.25 -1.04 -19.79
N VAL A 525 -11.88 -1.07 -20.97
CA VAL A 525 -12.89 -2.07 -21.37
C VAL A 525 -12.63 -2.50 -22.81
N GLN A 526 -13.09 -3.71 -23.17
CA GLN A 526 -13.18 -4.12 -24.57
C GLN A 526 -14.49 -3.61 -25.18
N LEU A 527 -14.40 -2.94 -26.33
CA LEU A 527 -15.54 -2.56 -27.18
C LEU A 527 -16.06 -3.77 -27.97
N LYS A 528 -17.29 -3.69 -28.47
CA LYS A 528 -17.91 -4.76 -29.29
C LYS A 528 -17.12 -5.10 -30.56
N ASP A 529 -16.36 -4.15 -31.11
CA ASP A 529 -15.49 -4.38 -32.27
C ASP A 529 -14.12 -5.01 -31.90
N GLY A 530 -13.92 -5.32 -30.62
CA GLY A 530 -12.71 -5.97 -30.09
C GLY A 530 -11.64 -5.00 -29.58
N LYS A 531 -11.77 -3.71 -29.87
CA LYS A 531 -10.77 -2.70 -29.47
C LYS A 531 -10.78 -2.44 -27.97
N PHE A 532 -9.64 -2.05 -27.43
CA PHE A 532 -9.58 -1.49 -26.09
C PHE A 532 -10.01 -0.03 -26.13
N PHE A 533 -10.90 0.35 -25.22
CA PHE A 533 -11.23 1.73 -24.91
C PHE A 533 -10.66 2.04 -23.54
N ILE A 534 -9.77 3.03 -23.48
CA ILE A 534 -8.96 3.33 -22.30
C ILE A 534 -9.05 4.82 -21.98
N LEU A 535 -9.18 5.13 -20.70
CA LEU A 535 -9.04 6.47 -20.14
C LEU A 535 -8.01 6.41 -19.02
N THR A 536 -7.06 7.35 -19.02
CA THR A 536 -5.97 7.44 -18.05
C THR A 536 -5.95 8.80 -17.36
N ARG A 537 -5.29 8.84 -16.21
CA ARG A 537 -4.92 10.08 -15.53
C ARG A 537 -3.76 10.78 -16.27
N GLU A 538 -3.66 12.10 -16.12
CA GLU A 538 -2.57 12.99 -16.58
C GLU A 538 -2.41 13.15 -18.09
N GLU A 539 -2.96 12.26 -18.91
CA GLU A 539 -2.87 12.36 -20.36
C GLU A 539 -4.04 13.13 -20.97
N GLU A 540 -3.71 14.06 -21.87
CA GLU A 540 -4.66 14.98 -22.49
C GLU A 540 -4.54 15.03 -24.02
N VAL A 541 -5.68 15.22 -24.68
CA VAL A 541 -5.78 15.61 -26.09
C VAL A 541 -6.79 16.75 -26.17
N ASP A 542 -6.39 17.87 -26.76
CA ASP A 542 -7.20 19.10 -26.88
C ASP A 542 -7.75 19.62 -25.53
N GLY A 543 -6.96 19.49 -24.46
CA GLY A 543 -7.32 19.91 -23.09
C GLY A 543 -8.34 19.02 -22.39
N MET A 544 -8.68 17.87 -22.98
CA MET A 544 -9.59 16.87 -22.43
C MET A 544 -8.84 15.58 -22.14
N MET A 545 -9.34 14.79 -21.19
CA MET A 545 -8.79 13.46 -20.90
C MET A 545 -8.71 12.62 -22.18
N ALA A 546 -7.55 12.02 -22.43
CA ALA A 546 -7.32 11.29 -23.67
C ALA A 546 -8.03 9.93 -23.69
N ILE A 547 -8.82 9.67 -24.73
CA ILE A 547 -9.24 8.31 -25.07
C ILE A 547 -8.06 7.65 -25.78
N SER A 548 -7.54 6.60 -25.17
CA SER A 548 -6.54 5.73 -25.80
C SER A 548 -7.24 4.49 -26.36
N SER A 549 -6.94 4.13 -27.60
CA SER A 549 -7.53 2.98 -28.28
C SER A 549 -6.45 2.08 -28.84
N SER A 550 -6.60 0.77 -28.63
CA SER A 550 -5.73 -0.26 -29.20
C SER A 550 -6.57 -1.31 -29.91
N ASP A 551 -6.15 -1.71 -31.11
CA ASP A 551 -6.74 -2.78 -31.92
C ASP A 551 -5.80 -3.99 -32.07
N ASP A 552 -4.65 -3.97 -31.39
CA ASP A 552 -3.59 -4.98 -31.47
C ASP A 552 -3.23 -5.60 -30.11
N LEU A 553 -4.20 -5.59 -29.19
CA LEU A 553 -4.09 -6.10 -27.82
C LEU A 553 -3.04 -5.38 -26.96
N GLY A 554 -2.97 -4.05 -27.08
CA GLY A 554 -2.15 -3.19 -26.24
C GLY A 554 -0.69 -3.08 -26.68
N LYS A 555 -0.36 -3.45 -27.93
CA LYS A 555 1.00 -3.25 -28.48
C LYS A 555 1.19 -1.82 -28.97
N SER A 556 0.14 -1.20 -29.51
CA SER A 556 0.13 0.20 -29.94
C SER A 556 -1.19 0.89 -29.59
N TYR A 557 -1.14 2.23 -29.53
CA TYR A 557 -2.26 3.06 -29.10
C TYR A 557 -2.44 4.26 -30.02
N THR A 558 -3.70 4.58 -30.30
CA THR A 558 -4.14 5.84 -30.92
C THR A 558 -4.86 6.69 -29.89
N TYR A 559 -4.87 8.01 -30.08
CA TYR A 559 -5.37 8.96 -29.09
C TYR A 559 -6.35 9.95 -29.71
N LYS A 560 -7.42 10.27 -28.97
CA LYS A 560 -8.34 11.36 -29.30
C LYS A 560 -8.90 12.00 -28.04
N ALA A 561 -9.38 13.23 -28.15
CA ALA A 561 -10.05 13.92 -27.04
C ALA A 561 -11.30 13.15 -26.60
N SER A 562 -11.49 13.00 -25.28
CA SER A 562 -12.80 12.68 -24.70
C SER A 562 -13.64 13.95 -24.49
N ILE A 563 -14.80 13.80 -23.87
CA ILE A 563 -15.58 14.93 -23.34
C ILE A 563 -15.30 15.21 -21.86
N PHE A 564 -14.41 14.43 -21.23
CA PHE A 564 -14.15 14.49 -19.81
C PHE A 564 -12.95 15.37 -19.50
N PRO A 565 -13.03 16.18 -18.44
CA PRO A 565 -11.88 16.96 -18.00
C PRO A 565 -10.75 16.03 -17.54
N PRO A 566 -9.49 16.43 -17.71
CA PRO A 566 -8.36 15.67 -17.20
C PRO A 566 -8.32 15.65 -15.67
N ILE A 567 -7.68 14.62 -15.13
CA ILE A 567 -7.45 14.43 -13.69
C ILE A 567 -5.96 14.26 -13.43
N GLY A 568 -5.51 14.52 -12.20
CA GLY A 568 -4.09 14.50 -11.82
C GLY A 568 -3.82 13.88 -10.45
N GLY A 569 -2.76 14.34 -9.80
CA GLY A 569 -2.34 14.01 -8.44
C GLY A 569 -3.48 13.67 -7.48
N GLY A 570 -3.46 12.48 -6.87
CA GLY A 570 -4.45 12.09 -5.85
C GLY A 570 -5.82 11.70 -6.40
N GLN A 571 -5.97 11.53 -7.72
CA GLN A 571 -7.18 11.06 -8.36
C GLN A 571 -6.87 9.80 -9.20
N SER A 572 -7.82 8.88 -9.29
CA SER A 572 -7.85 7.85 -10.34
C SER A 572 -9.28 7.59 -10.80
N PRO A 573 -9.52 7.26 -12.09
CA PRO A 573 -10.86 6.93 -12.56
C PRO A 573 -11.24 5.48 -12.19
N ALA A 574 -12.49 5.11 -12.49
CA ALA A 574 -12.94 3.71 -12.53
C ALA A 574 -13.83 3.49 -13.76
N MET A 575 -13.72 2.32 -14.40
CA MET A 575 -14.53 1.98 -15.58
C MET A 575 -14.86 0.49 -15.59
N LEU A 576 -16.09 0.13 -15.96
CA LEU A 576 -16.47 -1.24 -16.26
C LEU A 576 -17.59 -1.31 -17.31
N ARG A 577 -17.69 -2.44 -18.00
CA ARG A 577 -18.88 -2.79 -18.76
C ARG A 577 -19.92 -3.36 -17.81
N LEU A 578 -21.08 -2.71 -17.72
CA LEU A 578 -22.19 -3.16 -16.90
C LEU A 578 -22.82 -4.42 -17.49
N LYS A 579 -23.44 -5.25 -16.64
CA LYS A 579 -24.17 -6.47 -17.03
C LYS A 579 -25.31 -6.17 -18.00
N GLU A 580 -25.90 -4.99 -17.91
CA GLU A 580 -26.94 -4.49 -18.80
C GLU A 580 -26.40 -4.14 -20.20
N GLY A 581 -25.08 -4.05 -20.37
CA GLY A 581 -24.40 -3.77 -21.65
C GLY A 581 -23.64 -2.43 -21.73
N PRO A 582 -24.16 -1.30 -21.21
CA PRO A 582 -23.50 -0.01 -21.27
C PRO A 582 -22.13 0.03 -20.59
N ILE A 583 -21.29 0.99 -21.00
CA ILE A 583 -20.02 1.29 -20.33
C ILE A 583 -20.30 2.32 -19.23
N PHE A 584 -19.95 1.98 -18.00
CA PHE A 584 -19.94 2.89 -16.86
C PHE A 584 -18.54 3.48 -16.69
N PHE A 585 -18.47 4.79 -16.47
CA PHE A 585 -17.25 5.51 -16.16
C PHE A 585 -17.46 6.43 -14.96
N ALA A 586 -16.57 6.39 -13.98
CA ALA A 586 -16.50 7.36 -12.90
C ALA A 586 -15.17 8.10 -12.94
N SER A 587 -15.24 9.42 -12.78
CA SER A 587 -14.07 10.30 -12.72
C SER A 587 -14.40 11.53 -11.87
N PHE A 588 -13.48 12.49 -11.85
CA PHE A 588 -13.68 13.76 -11.15
C PHE A 588 -13.87 14.89 -12.16
N ALA A 589 -14.88 15.72 -11.91
CA ALA A 589 -15.05 16.95 -12.65
C ALA A 589 -13.85 17.87 -12.39
N GLY A 590 -13.41 18.60 -13.41
CA GLY A 590 -12.25 19.48 -13.31
C GLY A 590 -12.45 20.50 -12.19
N ARG A 591 -11.46 20.65 -11.30
CA ARG A 591 -11.62 21.49 -10.09
C ARG A 591 -11.97 22.94 -10.39
N ALA A 592 -11.47 23.49 -11.50
CA ALA A 592 -11.75 24.85 -11.93
C ALA A 592 -13.06 24.98 -12.73
N ASN A 593 -13.28 24.09 -13.71
CA ASN A 593 -14.33 24.26 -14.73
C ASN A 593 -15.58 23.40 -14.47
N GLY A 594 -15.52 22.44 -13.55
CA GLY A 594 -16.57 21.46 -13.31
C GLY A 594 -16.90 20.63 -14.56
N ILE A 595 -18.08 20.05 -14.57
CA ILE A 595 -18.75 19.54 -15.77
C ILE A 595 -20.20 20.05 -15.77
N THR A 596 -20.80 20.16 -16.95
CA THR A 596 -22.22 20.53 -17.05
C THR A 596 -23.09 19.28 -17.05
N ILE A 597 -24.11 19.26 -16.20
CA ILE A 597 -25.18 18.26 -16.21
C ILE A 597 -26.53 18.93 -16.51
N THR A 598 -27.50 18.14 -16.95
CA THR A 598 -28.88 18.59 -17.17
C THR A 598 -29.77 17.96 -16.11
N ASP A 599 -30.52 18.78 -15.37
CA ASP A 599 -31.44 18.30 -14.34
C ASP A 599 -32.84 17.97 -14.91
N ALA A 600 -33.73 17.46 -14.07
CA ALA A 600 -35.07 17.02 -14.46
C ALA A 600 -35.98 18.16 -14.98
N SER A 601 -35.62 19.44 -14.76
CA SER A 601 -36.31 20.58 -15.38
C SER A 601 -35.81 20.91 -16.78
N GLY A 602 -34.72 20.28 -17.23
CA GLY A 602 -34.01 20.62 -18.46
C GLY A 602 -32.98 21.74 -18.27
N ALA A 603 -32.82 22.28 -17.06
CA ALA A 603 -31.82 23.28 -16.77
C ALA A 603 -30.41 22.66 -16.78
N LYS A 604 -29.48 23.36 -17.42
CA LYS A 604 -28.05 23.01 -17.42
C LYS A 604 -27.36 23.70 -16.24
N ARG A 605 -26.60 22.93 -15.45
CA ARG A 605 -25.82 23.47 -14.33
C ARG A 605 -24.44 22.83 -14.25
N ALA A 606 -23.47 23.61 -13.78
CA ALA A 606 -22.14 23.12 -13.48
C ALA A 606 -22.14 22.36 -12.15
N VAL A 607 -21.43 21.24 -12.10
CA VAL A 607 -21.19 20.45 -10.88
C VAL A 607 -19.70 20.11 -10.75
N ARG A 608 -19.26 19.85 -9.52
CA ARG A 608 -17.86 19.58 -9.17
C ARG A 608 -17.71 18.29 -8.36
N GLY A 609 -16.52 17.70 -8.43
CA GLY A 609 -16.20 16.45 -7.73
C GLY A 609 -16.55 15.19 -8.53
N MET A 610 -16.70 14.08 -7.82
CA MET A 610 -16.90 12.76 -8.41
C MET A 610 -18.21 12.69 -9.18
N PHE A 611 -18.13 12.29 -10.43
CA PHE A 611 -19.28 12.02 -11.28
C PHE A 611 -19.22 10.60 -11.83
N ALA A 612 -20.39 10.12 -12.25
CA ALA A 612 -20.56 8.90 -13.00
C ALA A 612 -21.20 9.22 -14.35
N ALA A 613 -20.77 8.51 -15.39
CA ALA A 613 -21.26 8.64 -16.74
C ALA A 613 -21.54 7.26 -17.35
N VAL A 614 -22.52 7.21 -18.25
CA VAL A 614 -22.88 5.98 -18.97
C VAL A 614 -22.88 6.23 -20.47
N SER A 615 -22.24 5.31 -21.21
CA SER A 615 -22.29 5.24 -22.66
C SER A 615 -23.01 3.98 -23.12
N GLU A 616 -24.06 4.14 -23.91
CA GLU A 616 -24.87 3.05 -24.48
C GLU A 616 -24.41 2.66 -25.91
N ASP A 617 -23.43 3.39 -26.48
CA ASP A 617 -23.03 3.32 -27.88
C ASP A 617 -21.52 3.10 -28.07
N GLU A 618 -20.91 2.32 -27.17
CA GLU A 618 -19.50 1.92 -27.22
C GLU A 618 -18.52 3.10 -27.10
N GLY A 619 -18.82 4.03 -26.18
CA GLY A 619 -17.94 5.16 -25.82
C GLY A 619 -17.99 6.32 -26.80
N LYS A 620 -18.95 6.34 -27.75
CA LYS A 620 -19.09 7.43 -28.73
C LYS A 620 -19.79 8.64 -28.12
N THR A 621 -20.84 8.42 -27.34
CA THR A 621 -21.58 9.45 -26.62
C THR A 621 -21.80 9.07 -25.16
N TRP A 622 -21.97 10.10 -24.33
CA TRP A 622 -22.14 10.00 -22.87
C TRP A 622 -23.31 10.89 -22.46
N SER A 623 -24.52 10.48 -22.81
CA SER A 623 -25.74 11.29 -22.61
C SER A 623 -26.20 11.35 -21.15
N ASN A 624 -25.77 10.40 -20.33
CA ASN A 624 -26.15 10.30 -18.93
C ASN A 624 -24.91 10.57 -18.07
N ILE A 625 -24.78 11.81 -17.59
CA ILE A 625 -23.71 12.23 -16.67
C ILE A 625 -24.39 12.73 -15.39
N ARG A 626 -24.00 12.16 -14.25
CA ARG A 626 -24.60 12.47 -12.96
C ARG A 626 -23.51 12.62 -11.89
N LEU A 627 -23.69 13.60 -11.02
CA LEU A 627 -22.87 13.77 -9.83
C LEU A 627 -23.09 12.59 -8.87
N VAL A 628 -22.03 12.02 -8.27
CA VAL A 628 -22.15 10.93 -7.30
C VAL A 628 -22.51 11.52 -5.93
N SER A 629 -23.81 11.76 -5.71
CA SER A 629 -24.36 12.26 -4.45
C SER A 629 -25.76 11.71 -4.18
N ASP A 630 -26.26 11.92 -2.96
CA ASP A 630 -27.63 11.55 -2.55
C ASP A 630 -28.69 12.56 -3.00
N ASP A 631 -28.31 13.55 -3.82
CA ASP A 631 -29.13 14.71 -4.23
C ASP A 631 -29.77 15.48 -3.06
N GLY A 632 -29.27 15.25 -1.84
CA GLY A 632 -29.82 15.78 -0.62
C GLY A 632 -29.35 17.20 -0.31
N PRO A 633 -29.80 17.75 0.84
CA PRO A 633 -29.21 18.96 1.39
C PRO A 633 -27.71 18.74 1.64
N GLY A 634 -26.93 19.79 1.43
CA GLY A 634 -25.48 19.70 1.55
C GLY A 634 -25.03 19.23 2.95
N ARG A 635 -24.12 18.25 3.00
CA ARG A 635 -23.53 17.72 4.24
C ARG A 635 -22.03 17.50 4.14
N SER A 636 -21.36 17.50 5.29
CA SER A 636 -19.92 17.22 5.39
C SER A 636 -19.60 15.77 5.02
N GLY A 637 -18.44 15.56 4.38
CA GLY A 637 -17.83 14.26 4.13
C GLY A 637 -16.30 14.37 4.13
N THR A 638 -15.61 13.24 4.26
CA THR A 638 -14.15 13.18 4.39
C THR A 638 -13.52 12.46 3.21
N THR A 639 -12.45 13.04 2.67
CA THR A 639 -11.66 12.50 1.56
C THR A 639 -10.44 11.72 2.06
N THR A 640 -9.75 11.04 1.15
CA THR A 640 -8.59 10.19 1.47
C THR A 640 -7.46 10.85 2.26
N ASN A 641 -7.30 12.18 2.14
CA ASN A 641 -6.23 12.91 2.81
C ASN A 641 -6.68 13.58 4.14
N GLY A 642 -7.83 13.15 4.67
CA GLY A 642 -8.49 13.78 5.81
C GLY A 642 -9.21 15.08 5.47
N GLY A 643 -9.11 15.60 4.24
CA GLY A 643 -9.79 16.83 3.84
C GLY A 643 -11.30 16.69 3.80
N CYS A 644 -12.02 17.74 4.19
CA CYS A 644 -13.48 17.77 4.18
C CYS A 644 -13.98 18.25 2.82
N PHE A 645 -15.14 17.76 2.41
CA PHE A 645 -15.91 18.27 1.28
C PHE A 645 -17.39 18.35 1.65
N ALA A 646 -18.14 19.15 0.90
CA ALA A 646 -19.59 19.11 0.93
C ALA A 646 -20.11 18.16 -0.13
N MET A 647 -20.90 17.17 0.29
CA MET A 647 -21.72 16.41 -0.62
C MET A 647 -23.10 17.06 -0.72
N SER A 648 -23.53 17.42 -1.94
CA SER A 648 -24.77 18.14 -2.21
C SER A 648 -25.30 17.86 -3.64
N GLN A 649 -26.30 18.63 -4.07
CA GLN A 649 -26.80 18.63 -5.45
C GLN A 649 -25.81 19.20 -6.49
N SER A 650 -24.72 19.84 -6.04
CA SER A 650 -23.72 20.51 -6.89
C SER A 650 -22.28 20.04 -6.64
N ASN A 651 -22.02 19.37 -5.52
CA ASN A 651 -20.68 18.95 -5.11
C ASN A 651 -20.65 17.48 -4.63
N ALA A 652 -19.57 16.77 -4.96
CA ALA A 652 -19.26 15.44 -4.47
C ALA A 652 -17.78 15.34 -4.08
N GLU A 653 -17.34 14.16 -3.63
CA GLU A 653 -15.96 13.89 -3.25
C GLU A 653 -15.01 14.27 -4.40
N TYR A 654 -14.00 15.09 -4.13
CA TYR A 654 -13.19 15.70 -5.21
C TYR A 654 -11.85 15.01 -5.45
N GLN A 655 -11.48 14.01 -4.65
CA GLN A 655 -10.21 13.31 -4.75
C GLN A 655 -10.30 11.91 -4.14
N GLY A 656 -9.36 11.05 -4.50
CA GLY A 656 -9.30 9.65 -4.10
C GLY A 656 -9.07 8.76 -5.31
N TYR A 657 -8.60 7.55 -5.04
CA TYR A 657 -8.45 6.52 -6.06
C TYR A 657 -9.71 5.67 -6.07
N MET A 658 -10.18 5.34 -7.26
CA MET A 658 -11.46 4.67 -7.43
C MET A 658 -11.33 3.23 -7.91
N ALA A 659 -12.25 2.40 -7.44
CA ALA A 659 -12.50 1.06 -7.94
C ALA A 659 -14.00 0.81 -7.98
N ALA A 660 -14.44 -0.01 -8.92
CA ALA A 660 -15.85 -0.32 -9.06
C ALA A 660 -16.09 -1.79 -9.43
N CYS A 661 -17.21 -2.33 -8.95
CA CYS A 661 -17.73 -3.64 -9.33
C CYS A 661 -19.26 -3.59 -9.43
N GLN A 662 -19.87 -4.63 -9.99
CA GLN A 662 -21.32 -4.76 -10.05
C GLN A 662 -21.78 -6.10 -9.47
N SER A 663 -22.66 -6.05 -8.47
CA SER A 663 -23.21 -7.22 -7.78
C SER A 663 -24.26 -7.94 -8.62
N ALA A 664 -24.63 -9.15 -8.19
CA ALA A 664 -25.58 -10.02 -8.90
C ALA A 664 -26.99 -9.42 -9.06
N ASP A 665 -27.37 -8.51 -8.16
CA ASP A 665 -28.63 -7.78 -8.15
C ASP A 665 -28.62 -6.50 -9.02
N GLY A 666 -27.54 -6.26 -9.77
CA GLY A 666 -27.42 -5.11 -10.68
C GLY A 666 -26.95 -3.82 -10.02
N VAL A 667 -26.69 -3.81 -8.71
CA VAL A 667 -26.13 -2.65 -8.02
C VAL A 667 -24.66 -2.45 -8.41
N ILE A 668 -24.33 -1.21 -8.76
CA ILE A 668 -22.97 -0.75 -9.02
C ILE A 668 -22.41 -0.28 -7.68
N HIS A 669 -21.27 -0.83 -7.28
CA HIS A 669 -20.54 -0.40 -6.11
C HIS A 669 -19.28 0.34 -6.56
N LEU A 670 -19.17 1.60 -6.15
CA LEU A 670 -18.01 2.46 -6.39
C LEU A 670 -17.37 2.77 -5.03
N ILE A 671 -16.08 2.52 -4.90
CA ILE A 671 -15.31 2.97 -3.74
C ILE A 671 -14.28 4.00 -4.17
N SER A 672 -14.10 5.04 -3.36
CA SER A 672 -12.90 5.87 -3.34
C SER A 672 -11.90 5.29 -2.34
N SER A 673 -10.75 5.91 -2.12
CA SER A 673 -9.79 5.49 -1.07
C SER A 673 -10.37 5.52 0.36
N TYR A 674 -11.55 6.10 0.59
CA TYR A 674 -12.16 6.18 1.94
C TYR A 674 -13.66 5.88 1.99
N SER A 675 -14.38 6.16 0.90
CA SER A 675 -15.85 6.13 0.85
C SER A 675 -16.38 5.06 -0.09
N HIS A 676 -17.53 4.49 0.26
CA HIS A 676 -18.28 3.51 -0.55
C HIS A 676 -19.65 4.06 -0.94
N TYR A 677 -19.93 4.02 -2.24
CA TYR A 677 -21.18 4.42 -2.86
C TYR A 677 -21.83 3.21 -3.54
N SER A 678 -23.15 3.17 -3.58
CA SER A 678 -23.90 2.09 -4.22
C SER A 678 -25.12 2.67 -4.95
N PHE A 679 -25.26 2.38 -6.23
CA PHE A 679 -26.37 2.88 -7.05
C PHE A 679 -26.66 1.94 -8.22
N ASN A 680 -27.84 2.03 -8.83
CA ASN A 680 -28.19 1.22 -10.00
C ASN A 680 -28.15 2.02 -11.30
N LEU A 681 -28.21 1.32 -12.44
CA LEU A 681 -28.22 1.95 -13.77
C LEU A 681 -29.40 2.93 -13.93
N LYS A 682 -30.56 2.63 -13.33
CA LYS A 682 -31.72 3.51 -13.38
C LYS A 682 -31.44 4.87 -12.75
N TRP A 683 -30.75 4.92 -11.61
CA TRP A 683 -30.33 6.18 -11.00
C TRP A 683 -29.40 6.96 -11.92
N LEU A 684 -28.41 6.32 -12.54
CA LEU A 684 -27.50 6.98 -13.51
C LEU A 684 -28.24 7.59 -14.71
N LYS A 685 -29.29 6.91 -15.20
CA LYS A 685 -30.11 7.36 -16.35
C LYS A 685 -31.23 8.32 -15.98
N THR A 686 -31.47 8.53 -14.70
CA THR A 686 -32.48 9.49 -14.24
C THR A 686 -31.81 10.85 -14.08
N PRO A 687 -32.31 11.94 -14.69
CA PRO A 687 -31.78 13.27 -14.42
C PRO A 687 -31.89 13.61 -12.92
N PRO A 688 -30.88 14.27 -12.32
CA PRO A 688 -30.99 14.72 -10.94
C PRO A 688 -32.13 15.72 -10.78
N PRO A 689 -32.70 15.87 -9.57
CA PRO A 689 -33.71 16.88 -9.32
C PRO A 689 -33.17 18.31 -9.57
N PRO A 690 -34.05 19.29 -9.87
CA PRO A 690 -33.66 20.70 -9.91
C PRO A 690 -33.00 21.13 -8.60
N LEU A 691 -32.19 22.19 -8.66
CA LEU A 691 -31.60 22.78 -7.45
C LEU A 691 -32.74 23.21 -6.52
N GLY A 692 -32.87 22.49 -5.42
CA GLY A 692 -33.94 22.68 -4.44
C GLY A 692 -33.42 23.10 -3.08
N TYR A 693 -32.11 22.92 -2.84
CA TYR A 693 -31.47 23.32 -1.60
C TYR A 693 -30.54 24.52 -1.85
N PRO A 694 -30.55 25.53 -0.96
CA PRO A 694 -29.53 26.55 -1.00
C PRO A 694 -28.16 25.92 -0.72
N PRO A 695 -27.07 26.54 -1.18
CA PRO A 695 -25.74 26.12 -0.80
C PRO A 695 -25.57 26.04 0.73
N ILE A 696 -24.68 25.17 1.19
CA ILE A 696 -24.28 25.13 2.61
C ILE A 696 -23.73 26.51 2.95
N LYS A 697 -24.47 27.27 3.75
CA LYS A 697 -24.00 28.56 4.27
C LYS A 697 -23.06 28.32 5.44
N VAL A 698 -22.13 29.24 5.66
CA VAL A 698 -21.53 29.45 6.99
C VAL A 698 -22.67 29.48 7.99
N GLN A 699 -22.59 28.69 9.06
CA GLN A 699 -23.69 28.62 10.02
C GLN A 699 -24.12 30.04 10.38
N GLN A 700 -25.42 30.34 10.21
CA GLN A 700 -25.97 31.67 10.48
C GLN A 700 -26.15 31.95 11.99
N VAL A 701 -25.38 31.25 12.81
CA VAL A 701 -25.29 31.40 14.25
C VAL A 701 -23.79 31.48 14.55
N VAL A 702 -23.42 32.34 15.49
CA VAL A 702 -22.03 32.42 15.96
C VAL A 702 -21.67 31.06 16.55
N GLU A 703 -20.78 30.34 15.89
CA GLU A 703 -20.19 29.12 16.42
C GLU A 703 -19.04 29.55 17.31
N THR A 704 -19.24 29.59 18.63
CA THR A 704 -18.17 29.87 19.58
C THR A 704 -17.83 28.59 20.34
N PHE A 705 -16.55 28.25 20.37
CA PHE A 705 -15.99 27.29 21.28
C PHE A 705 -15.21 28.04 22.37
N THR A 706 -15.70 27.91 23.60
CA THR A 706 -15.04 28.33 24.84
C THR A 706 -15.23 27.22 25.87
N GLY A 707 -14.15 26.60 26.34
CA GLY A 707 -14.25 25.69 27.48
C GLY A 707 -14.50 24.20 27.14
N PRO A 708 -14.93 23.38 28.11
CA PRO A 708 -14.80 21.90 28.11
C PRO A 708 -15.72 21.16 27.13
N GLU A 709 -16.52 21.89 26.35
CA GLU A 709 -17.48 21.36 25.38
C GLU A 709 -17.11 21.83 23.97
N LEU A 710 -16.00 21.31 23.43
CA LEU A 710 -15.80 21.28 21.98
C LEU A 710 -16.93 20.44 21.40
N ASP A 711 -17.87 21.10 20.72
CA ASP A 711 -18.81 20.41 19.86
C ASP A 711 -18.05 19.84 18.66
N ALA A 712 -17.51 18.63 18.82
CA ALA A 712 -16.83 17.90 17.76
C ALA A 712 -17.79 17.55 16.59
N LYS A 713 -19.07 17.90 16.69
CA LYS A 713 -20.08 17.65 15.67
C LYS A 713 -19.74 18.41 14.37
N GLY A 714 -19.26 17.63 13.41
CA GLY A 714 -18.88 18.07 12.07
C GLY A 714 -17.48 18.69 11.99
N TRP A 715 -16.64 18.47 13.01
CA TRP A 715 -15.19 18.51 12.84
C TRP A 715 -14.73 17.11 12.43
N GLU A 716 -13.89 17.05 11.41
CA GLU A 716 -13.30 15.81 10.93
C GLU A 716 -11.83 15.74 11.35
N PRO A 717 -11.33 14.55 11.70
CA PRO A 717 -9.92 14.33 11.96
C PRO A 717 -9.07 14.29 10.67
N ILE A 718 -7.98 15.04 10.60
CA ILE A 718 -6.91 14.88 9.58
C ILE A 718 -5.85 13.93 10.13
N HIS A 719 -5.62 12.79 9.47
CA HIS A 719 -4.59 11.76 9.73
C HIS A 719 -3.88 11.80 11.10
N GLY A 720 -4.06 10.78 11.94
CA GLY A 720 -3.09 10.43 12.98
C GLY A 720 -2.85 11.39 14.15
N TYR A 721 -3.54 12.53 14.31
CA TYR A 721 -3.41 13.33 15.54
C TYR A 721 -4.13 12.64 16.71
N SER A 722 -3.58 12.83 17.92
CA SER A 722 -4.30 12.59 19.17
C SER A 722 -4.64 13.92 19.82
N GLY A 723 -5.70 13.94 20.58
CA GLY A 723 -6.10 15.12 21.30
C GLY A 723 -7.32 14.83 22.15
N GLY A 724 -7.47 15.61 23.19
CA GLY A 724 -8.56 15.45 24.14
C GLY A 724 -8.66 16.67 25.02
N PHE A 725 -9.77 16.79 25.72
CA PHE A 725 -9.90 17.82 26.71
C PHE A 725 -8.99 17.52 27.89
N ASN A 726 -8.20 18.51 28.29
CA ASN A 726 -7.38 18.41 29.48
C ASN A 726 -8.17 18.67 30.79
N GLY A 727 -9.51 18.72 30.71
CA GLY A 727 -10.41 19.02 31.84
C GLY A 727 -10.40 20.49 32.29
N LYS A 728 -9.62 21.37 31.65
CA LYS A 728 -9.52 22.81 31.94
C LYS A 728 -10.17 23.70 30.88
N GLY A 729 -10.97 23.11 30.01
CA GLY A 729 -11.65 23.84 28.95
C GLY A 729 -10.82 24.11 27.69
N GLN A 730 -9.76 23.34 27.48
CA GLN A 730 -8.88 23.46 26.32
C GLN A 730 -8.88 22.14 25.54
N LEU A 731 -8.87 22.22 24.21
CA LEU A 731 -8.62 21.07 23.35
C LEU A 731 -7.13 21.00 23.05
N THR A 732 -6.45 20.00 23.63
CA THR A 732 -5.06 19.75 23.29
C THR A 732 -5.00 19.00 21.96
N MET A 733 -4.36 19.59 20.96
CA MET A 733 -4.01 18.93 19.71
C MET A 733 -2.57 18.46 19.81
N ILE A 734 -2.33 17.17 19.55
CA ILE A 734 -1.02 16.56 19.53
C ILE A 734 -0.79 15.96 18.15
N ALA A 735 0.08 16.59 17.36
CA ALA A 735 0.48 16.04 16.08
C ALA A 735 1.48 14.91 16.29
N LYS A 736 1.07 13.70 15.90
CA LYS A 736 1.92 12.52 15.78
C LYS A 736 2.60 12.44 14.41
N SER A 737 2.49 13.44 13.52
CA SER A 737 3.25 13.54 12.26
C SER A 737 3.16 14.90 11.55
N HIS A 738 3.95 15.09 10.47
CA HIS A 738 3.85 16.22 9.54
C HIS A 738 2.41 16.43 9.04
N PHE A 739 1.87 17.64 9.26
CA PHE A 739 0.58 18.15 8.78
C PHE A 739 -0.66 17.38 9.26
N GLN A 740 -0.71 17.07 10.56
CA GLN A 740 -1.89 16.48 11.20
C GLN A 740 -2.75 17.52 11.90
N GLY A 741 -4.05 17.27 12.03
CA GLY A 741 -4.94 18.34 12.41
C GLY A 741 -6.43 18.02 12.45
N LEU A 742 -7.22 19.07 12.61
CA LEU A 742 -8.68 19.05 12.56
C LEU A 742 -9.16 19.91 11.40
N ASN A 743 -10.24 19.52 10.74
CA ASN A 743 -10.84 20.27 9.66
C ASN A 743 -12.35 20.46 9.83
N ARG A 744 -12.83 21.61 9.35
CA ARG A 744 -14.23 22.05 9.43
C ARG A 744 -14.67 22.62 8.10
N LEU A 745 -15.83 22.20 7.62
CA LEU A 745 -16.47 22.83 6.48
C LEU A 745 -17.03 24.21 6.87
N LEU A 746 -16.65 25.25 6.14
CA LEU A 746 -17.12 26.61 6.37
C LEU A 746 -18.38 26.94 5.56
N GLY A 747 -18.53 26.39 4.35
CA GLY A 747 -19.64 26.74 3.44
C GLY A 747 -19.45 28.09 2.71
N VAL A 748 -20.54 28.66 2.21
CA VAL A 748 -20.58 29.92 1.45
C VAL A 748 -20.97 31.10 2.33
N GLY A 749 -20.44 32.28 2.02
CA GLY A 749 -20.75 33.53 2.74
C GLY A 749 -19.51 34.32 3.16
N SER A 750 -19.69 35.59 3.46
CA SER A 750 -18.67 36.38 4.17
C SER A 750 -18.58 35.91 5.62
N PHE A 751 -17.37 35.84 6.18
CA PHE A 751 -17.18 35.39 7.56
C PHE A 751 -15.99 36.05 8.24
N GLU A 752 -16.03 36.08 9.57
CA GLU A 752 -14.90 36.32 10.46
C GLU A 752 -14.62 35.03 11.25
N MET A 753 -13.37 34.57 11.25
CA MET A 753 -12.93 33.41 12.03
C MET A 753 -11.84 33.84 13.01
N ASN A 754 -12.10 33.65 14.29
CA ASN A 754 -11.20 33.99 15.40
C ASN A 754 -10.66 32.71 16.05
N ILE A 755 -9.35 32.67 16.31
CA ILE A 755 -8.68 31.49 16.88
C ILE A 755 -7.72 31.95 17.98
N THR A 756 -7.79 31.35 19.16
CA THR A 756 -6.80 31.53 20.23
C THR A 756 -6.10 30.22 20.52
N LEU A 757 -4.78 30.28 20.50
CA LEU A 757 -3.87 29.18 20.72
C LEU A 757 -2.99 29.50 21.92
N SER A 758 -2.80 28.53 22.81
CA SER A 758 -1.83 28.59 23.89
C SER A 758 -1.01 27.31 23.97
N ASN A 759 -0.02 27.31 24.86
CA ASN A 759 0.89 26.18 25.08
C ASN A 759 1.46 25.63 23.76
N ILE A 760 1.85 26.55 22.86
CA ILE A 760 2.46 26.17 21.58
C ILE A 760 3.84 25.58 21.88
N HIS A 761 3.97 24.28 21.64
CA HIS A 761 5.22 23.53 21.79
C HIS A 761 5.75 23.11 20.42
N TYR A 762 6.87 23.71 20.04
CA TYR A 762 7.59 23.39 18.82
C TYR A 762 8.53 22.21 19.07
N ASN A 763 8.28 21.07 18.42
CA ASN A 763 9.19 19.94 18.53
C ASN A 763 10.24 19.98 17.41
N GLN A 764 11.51 20.07 17.77
CA GLN A 764 12.62 20.11 16.82
C GLN A 764 12.99 18.70 16.36
N ARG A 765 12.32 18.18 15.32
CA ARG A 765 12.70 16.88 14.72
C ARG A 765 12.85 16.85 13.21
N SER A 766 12.70 17.97 12.50
CA SER A 766 12.80 18.00 11.04
C SER A 766 13.96 18.89 10.57
N LYS A 767 14.85 18.32 9.73
CA LYS A 767 15.92 19.06 9.02
C LYS A 767 15.40 19.80 7.76
N THR A 768 14.13 19.59 7.37
CA THR A 768 13.61 20.00 6.05
C THR A 768 12.41 20.95 6.09
N ALA A 769 11.83 21.20 7.26
CA ALA A 769 10.74 22.15 7.50
C ALA A 769 10.85 22.75 8.91
N SER A 770 10.74 24.07 9.03
CA SER A 770 10.71 24.74 10.34
C SER A 770 9.50 24.27 11.15
N PRO A 771 9.68 23.79 12.40
CA PRO A 771 8.60 23.42 13.31
C PRO A 771 7.53 24.52 13.39
N GLY A 772 6.26 24.14 13.38
CA GLY A 772 5.20 25.15 13.46
C GLY A 772 3.78 24.65 13.38
N PHE A 773 2.90 25.62 13.49
CA PHE A 773 1.46 25.52 13.39
C PHE A 773 0.98 26.22 12.11
N THR A 774 0.04 25.61 11.39
CA THR A 774 -0.52 26.13 10.16
C THR A 774 -2.04 26.18 10.27
N VAL A 775 -2.63 27.38 10.15
CA VAL A 775 -4.05 27.49 9.77
C VAL A 775 -4.09 27.53 8.26
N SER A 776 -4.82 26.60 7.65
CA SER A 776 -5.10 26.67 6.23
C SER A 776 -6.57 26.93 5.95
N ILE A 777 -6.84 27.78 4.97
CA ILE A 777 -8.16 27.96 4.38
C ILE A 777 -8.06 27.57 2.93
N LYS A 778 -8.92 26.64 2.51
CA LYS A 778 -8.97 26.15 1.14
C LYS A 778 -10.27 26.61 0.47
N ASP A 779 -10.16 27.09 -0.76
CA ASP A 779 -11.32 27.35 -1.61
C ASP A 779 -11.74 26.15 -2.47
N GLU A 780 -12.75 26.36 -3.31
CA GLU A 780 -13.29 25.31 -4.18
C GLU A 780 -12.35 24.82 -5.28
N MET A 781 -11.35 25.62 -5.64
CA MET A 781 -10.32 25.27 -6.63
C MET A 781 -9.11 24.61 -5.99
N ALA A 782 -9.21 24.26 -4.71
CA ALA A 782 -8.11 23.77 -3.90
C ALA A 782 -6.92 24.72 -3.78
N ARG A 783 -7.14 26.03 -3.96
CA ARG A 783 -6.16 26.98 -3.50
C ARG A 783 -6.16 27.03 -2.01
N ARG A 784 -4.96 26.94 -1.44
CA ARG A 784 -4.77 26.88 -0.01
C ARG A 784 -4.02 28.11 0.41
N LEU A 785 -4.66 28.94 1.20
CA LEU A 785 -3.96 29.91 2.03
C LEU A 785 -3.41 29.14 3.22
N HIS A 786 -2.09 29.16 3.44
CA HIS A 786 -1.46 28.67 4.64
C HIS A 786 -0.95 29.89 5.42
N PHE A 787 -1.48 30.10 6.62
CA PHE A 787 -0.90 30.99 7.62
C PHE A 787 -0.08 30.15 8.58
N ASN A 788 1.23 30.37 8.63
CA ASN A 788 2.16 29.56 9.40
C ASN A 788 2.76 30.38 10.55
N ILE A 789 2.68 29.85 11.77
CA ILE A 789 3.48 30.28 12.91
C ILE A 789 4.56 29.22 13.11
N ARG A 790 5.81 29.56 12.78
CA ARG A 790 6.95 28.66 12.93
C ARG A 790 7.62 28.85 14.29
N ASP A 791 8.84 28.36 14.44
CA ASP A 791 9.74 28.63 15.56
C ASP A 791 10.72 29.78 15.28
N ASP A 792 10.77 30.29 14.04
CA ASP A 792 11.65 31.38 13.62
C ASP A 792 10.92 32.58 12.98
N ARG A 793 9.70 32.37 12.47
CA ARG A 793 8.91 33.39 11.77
C ARG A 793 7.40 33.15 11.76
N ILE A 794 6.65 34.15 11.32
CA ILE A 794 5.32 34.00 10.72
C ILE A 794 5.45 34.18 9.22
N ASP A 795 4.86 33.27 8.46
CA ASP A 795 4.76 33.41 7.01
C ASP A 795 3.36 33.03 6.49
N MET A 796 3.04 33.52 5.30
CA MET A 796 1.79 33.22 4.62
C MET A 796 2.07 32.80 3.19
N ILE A 797 1.50 31.66 2.77
CA ILE A 797 1.74 31.05 1.47
C ILE A 797 0.40 30.74 0.82
N MET A 798 0.21 31.16 -0.44
CA MET A 798 -0.92 30.72 -1.26
C MET A 798 -0.45 29.64 -2.23
N PHE A 799 -1.11 28.49 -2.22
CA PHE A 799 -0.90 27.41 -3.19
C PHE A 799 -2.01 27.42 -4.23
N VAL A 800 -1.69 27.09 -5.49
CA VAL A 800 -2.66 26.94 -6.59
C VAL A 800 -2.56 25.53 -7.17
N GLY A 801 -3.60 24.72 -7.01
CA GLY A 801 -3.65 23.33 -7.50
C GLY A 801 -2.95 22.30 -6.59
N ASP A 802 -2.74 21.08 -7.12
CA ASP A 802 -2.23 19.90 -6.39
C ASP A 802 -0.70 19.77 -6.29
N GLY A 803 0.06 20.83 -6.55
CA GLY A 803 1.53 20.74 -6.43
C GLY A 803 2.33 21.71 -7.27
N VAL A 804 1.70 22.57 -8.06
CA VAL A 804 2.42 23.67 -8.71
C VAL A 804 2.63 24.74 -7.63
N LYS A 805 3.87 24.96 -7.21
CA LYS A 805 4.27 26.24 -6.61
C LYS A 805 3.87 27.29 -7.64
N SER A 806 2.75 27.98 -7.45
CA SER A 806 2.62 29.27 -8.10
C SER A 806 3.82 30.10 -7.64
N ALA A 807 4.42 30.80 -8.59
CA ALA A 807 5.36 31.88 -8.33
C ALA A 807 4.87 32.73 -7.13
N PRO A 808 5.80 33.33 -6.37
CA PRO A 808 5.47 34.19 -5.23
C PRO A 808 4.37 35.18 -5.62
N PHE A 809 3.60 35.63 -4.61
CA PHE A 809 2.78 36.85 -4.69
C PHE A 809 3.41 37.84 -5.69
N PRO A 810 2.64 38.42 -6.63
CA PRO A 810 3.16 39.19 -7.75
C PRO A 810 4.33 40.07 -7.29
N GLU A 811 5.53 39.76 -7.81
CA GLU A 811 6.83 40.36 -7.51
C GLU A 811 6.86 41.27 -6.27
N GLY A 812 6.88 40.67 -5.08
CA GLY A 812 7.06 41.37 -3.81
C GLY A 812 7.91 40.55 -2.84
N PRO A 813 8.65 41.20 -1.91
CA PRO A 813 9.49 40.48 -0.96
C PRO A 813 8.63 39.54 -0.10
N GLN A 814 9.16 38.35 0.21
CA GLN A 814 8.55 37.49 1.22
C GLN A 814 8.57 38.24 2.56
N TYR A 815 7.44 38.82 2.97
CA TYR A 815 7.31 39.55 4.23
C TYR A 815 7.18 38.55 5.40
N ASN A 816 8.23 37.78 5.62
CA ASN A 816 8.33 36.93 6.81
C ASN A 816 8.48 37.84 8.02
N ILE A 817 7.69 37.60 9.06
CA ILE A 817 7.80 38.33 10.32
C ILE A 817 8.65 37.46 11.24
N THR A 818 9.91 37.81 11.41
CA THR A 818 10.85 37.06 12.26
C THR A 818 10.75 37.52 13.71
N TYR A 819 11.12 36.63 14.63
CA TYR A 819 11.23 36.96 16.06
C TYR A 819 12.49 36.30 16.65
N SER A 820 13.01 36.88 17.72
CA SER A 820 14.18 36.35 18.44
C SER A 820 13.83 35.22 19.42
N THR A 821 12.55 35.07 19.75
CA THR A 821 12.05 34.03 20.66
C THR A 821 10.70 33.51 20.13
N PRO A 822 10.52 32.18 20.00
CA PRO A 822 9.26 31.61 19.51
C PRO A 822 8.06 32.01 20.37
N PRO A 823 6.90 32.35 19.77
CA PRO A 823 5.70 32.65 20.52
C PRO A 823 5.12 31.38 21.15
N THR A 824 4.68 31.47 22.40
CA THR A 824 4.06 30.33 23.13
C THR A 824 2.53 30.38 23.10
N ALA A 825 1.96 31.50 22.62
CA ALA A 825 0.54 31.70 22.40
C ALA A 825 0.31 32.66 21.23
N ALA A 826 -0.84 32.53 20.56
CA ALA A 826 -1.24 33.40 19.46
C ALA A 826 -2.75 33.58 19.39
N GLN A 827 -3.18 34.80 19.06
CA GLN A 827 -4.54 35.11 18.64
C GLN A 827 -4.54 35.42 17.14
N LEU A 828 -5.46 34.81 16.40
CA LEU A 828 -5.58 34.94 14.96
C LEU A 828 -7.00 35.37 14.60
N LYS A 829 -7.11 36.22 13.57
CA LYS A 829 -8.38 36.63 12.99
C LYS A 829 -8.30 36.60 11.47
N PHE A 830 -9.21 35.89 10.85
CA PHE A 830 -9.36 35.77 9.41
C PHE A 830 -10.70 36.41 9.01
N VAL A 831 -10.67 37.41 8.14
CA VAL A 831 -11.86 38.09 7.64
C VAL A 831 -11.95 37.87 6.15
N TYR A 832 -13.01 37.19 5.72
CA TYR A 832 -13.29 36.95 4.32
C TYR A 832 -14.56 37.69 3.88
N SER A 833 -14.45 38.37 2.73
CA SER A 833 -15.58 38.96 2.03
C SER A 833 -15.86 38.19 0.74
N GLN A 834 -17.07 37.65 0.62
CA GLN A 834 -17.50 36.93 -0.58
C GLN A 834 -17.61 37.85 -1.80
N VAL A 835 -18.00 39.11 -1.57
CA VAL A 835 -18.15 40.14 -2.61
C VAL A 835 -16.81 40.49 -3.24
N THR A 836 -15.81 40.78 -2.41
CA THR A 836 -14.46 41.18 -2.89
C THR A 836 -13.54 39.99 -3.15
N ARG A 837 -13.95 38.79 -2.71
CA ARG A 837 -13.16 37.54 -2.70
C ARG A 837 -11.85 37.66 -1.92
N ARG A 838 -11.74 38.66 -1.05
CA ARG A 838 -10.51 38.99 -0.33
C ARG A 838 -10.51 38.36 1.06
N MET A 839 -9.36 37.80 1.43
CA MET A 839 -9.05 37.36 2.78
C MET A 839 -8.07 38.31 3.45
N ARG A 840 -8.42 38.80 4.64
CA ARG A 840 -7.54 39.59 5.51
C ARG A 840 -7.15 38.75 6.71
N VAL A 841 -5.87 38.80 7.08
CA VAL A 841 -5.34 37.96 8.16
C VAL A 841 -4.64 38.85 9.18
N PHE A 842 -5.08 38.75 10.42
CA PHE A 842 -4.54 39.49 11.55
C PHE A 842 -4.01 38.53 12.60
N TYR A 843 -2.96 38.96 13.30
CA TYR A 843 -2.32 38.17 14.34
C TYR A 843 -1.95 39.04 15.55
N GLY A 844 -1.88 38.39 16.71
CA GLY A 844 -1.35 38.89 17.98
C GLY A 844 -0.62 37.75 18.69
N LEU A 845 0.56 38.02 19.26
CA LEU A 845 1.41 37.00 19.88
C LEU A 845 1.51 37.21 21.39
N ASN A 846 1.68 36.11 22.13
CA ASN A 846 1.99 36.10 23.56
C ASN A 846 1.03 36.99 24.39
N GLY A 847 -0.28 36.85 24.15
CA GLY A 847 -1.34 37.58 24.86
C GLY A 847 -1.82 38.87 24.19
N ALA A 848 -1.19 39.32 23.11
CA ALA A 848 -1.69 40.46 22.32
C ALA A 848 -2.93 40.08 21.48
N GLU A 849 -3.85 41.03 21.29
CA GLU A 849 -5.00 40.87 20.41
C GLU A 849 -4.59 40.77 18.93
N ALA A 850 -5.42 40.10 18.13
CA ALA A 850 -5.26 39.97 16.67
C ALA A 850 -5.56 41.28 15.91
N ALA A 851 -4.80 42.34 16.20
CA ALA A 851 -4.94 43.67 15.62
C ALA A 851 -3.92 43.94 14.50
N THR A 852 -2.84 43.17 14.40
CA THR A 852 -1.79 43.40 13.41
C THR A 852 -2.11 42.67 12.11
N GLU A 853 -2.50 43.39 11.06
CA GLU A 853 -2.74 42.80 9.74
C GLU A 853 -1.42 42.42 9.05
N LEU A 854 -1.36 41.20 8.51
CA LEU A 854 -0.20 40.72 7.76
C LEU A 854 0.07 41.57 6.51
N PRO A 855 1.35 41.92 6.23
CA PRO A 855 1.69 42.68 5.03
C PRO A 855 1.18 42.04 3.73
N GLN A 856 1.28 40.70 3.60
CA GLN A 856 0.83 40.00 2.41
C GLN A 856 -0.70 40.06 2.22
N SER A 857 -1.50 40.08 3.30
CA SER A 857 -2.96 40.23 3.18
C SER A 857 -3.38 41.67 2.85
N LYS A 858 -2.56 42.66 3.22
CA LYS A 858 -2.73 44.07 2.78
C LYS A 858 -2.53 44.23 1.28
N VAL A 859 -1.51 43.58 0.72
CA VAL A 859 -1.16 43.66 -0.71
C VAL A 859 -2.14 42.85 -1.57
N GLY A 860 -2.65 41.72 -1.07
CA GLY A 860 -3.78 41.03 -1.70
C GLY A 860 -3.75 39.52 -1.57
N VAL A 861 -4.68 38.96 -0.79
CA VAL A 861 -5.00 37.53 -0.78
C VAL A 861 -6.40 37.36 -1.34
N TYR A 862 -6.47 36.97 -2.60
CA TYR A 862 -7.73 36.80 -3.32
C TYR A 862 -7.95 35.33 -3.64
N PHE A 863 -9.10 34.83 -3.24
CA PHE A 863 -9.63 33.59 -3.79
C PHE A 863 -10.30 33.94 -5.13
N ALA A 864 -10.14 33.11 -6.16
CA ALA A 864 -10.66 33.36 -7.51
C ALA A 864 -12.07 32.85 -7.70
N GLU A 865 -12.70 32.25 -6.70
CA GLU A 865 -14.16 32.17 -6.66
C GLU A 865 -14.65 32.49 -5.25
N PRO A 866 -15.92 32.90 -5.09
CA PRO A 866 -16.58 32.94 -3.81
C PRO A 866 -16.35 31.64 -3.05
N LEU A 867 -16.21 31.68 -1.72
CA LEU A 867 -16.24 30.46 -0.92
C LEU A 867 -17.45 29.64 -1.34
N SER A 868 -17.21 28.42 -1.80
CA SER A 868 -18.25 27.49 -2.21
C SER A 868 -18.54 26.51 -1.08
N GLU A 869 -19.54 25.66 -1.28
CA GLU A 869 -19.91 24.60 -0.34
C GLU A 869 -18.72 23.71 0.05
N SER A 870 -17.63 23.68 -0.73
CA SER A 870 -16.43 22.86 -0.50
C SER A 870 -15.32 23.55 0.32
N THR A 871 -15.55 24.75 0.83
CA THR A 871 -14.57 25.49 1.62
C THR A 871 -14.36 24.83 2.98
N ALA A 872 -13.10 24.66 3.38
CA ALA A 872 -12.77 24.17 4.71
C ALA A 872 -11.65 24.99 5.38
N ALA A 873 -11.76 25.11 6.70
CA ALA A 873 -10.66 25.50 7.57
C ALA A 873 -9.94 24.24 8.04
N TYR A 874 -8.61 24.30 8.06
CA TYR A 874 -7.73 23.25 8.53
C TYR A 874 -6.82 23.84 9.59
N ILE A 875 -6.74 23.16 10.72
CA ILE A 875 -5.76 23.47 11.75
C ILE A 875 -4.73 22.34 11.71
N MET A 876 -3.59 22.56 11.07
CA MET A 876 -2.52 21.57 10.87
C MET A 876 -1.28 21.89 11.71
N MET A 877 -0.52 20.87 12.08
CA MET A 877 0.76 21.03 12.77
C MET A 877 1.83 20.12 12.17
N SER A 878 3.08 20.57 12.15
CA SER A 878 4.20 19.79 11.60
C SER A 878 4.69 18.70 12.57
N THR A 879 4.83 19.02 13.85
CA THR A 879 5.14 18.11 14.98
C THR A 879 5.12 18.95 16.25
N GLY A 880 4.30 18.59 17.24
CA GLY A 880 4.18 19.39 18.45
C GLY A 880 2.82 19.26 19.14
N GLN A 881 2.65 20.08 20.16
CA GLN A 881 1.43 20.20 20.94
C GLN A 881 0.98 21.66 20.94
N VAL A 882 -0.34 21.88 20.82
CA VAL A 882 -0.96 23.18 21.01
C VAL A 882 -2.30 22.99 21.70
N ASP A 883 -2.65 23.92 22.55
CA ASP A 883 -3.99 24.02 23.11
C ASP A 883 -4.81 25.01 22.26
N LEU A 884 -5.92 24.52 21.70
CA LEU A 884 -6.95 25.36 21.12
C LEU A 884 -7.85 25.83 22.26
N ASP A 885 -7.72 27.10 22.66
CA ASP A 885 -8.44 27.70 23.78
C ASP A 885 -9.76 28.33 23.35
N TYR A 886 -9.76 28.89 22.13
CA TYR A 886 -10.90 29.58 21.56
C TYR A 886 -10.94 29.36 20.06
N PHE A 887 -12.13 29.13 19.54
CA PHE A 887 -12.39 29.11 18.12
C PHE A 887 -13.77 29.68 17.89
N GLU A 888 -13.89 30.63 16.99
CA GLU A 888 -15.17 31.20 16.64
C GLU A 888 -15.27 31.45 15.16
N ILE A 889 -16.44 31.14 14.58
CA ILE A 889 -16.81 31.59 13.25
C ILE A 889 -18.09 32.44 13.36
N LYS A 890 -18.01 33.66 12.84
CA LYS A 890 -19.10 34.62 12.75
C LYS A 890 -19.45 34.84 11.27
N PRO A 891 -20.69 34.58 10.83
CA PRO A 891 -21.13 35.02 9.52
C PRO A 891 -21.15 36.55 9.49
N LEU A 892 -20.72 37.13 8.36
CA LEU A 892 -20.81 38.57 8.10
C LEU A 892 -21.92 38.81 7.08
N SER A 893 -22.69 39.89 7.27
CA SER A 893 -23.63 40.35 6.24
C SER A 893 -22.87 40.78 4.99
N ASP A 894 -23.45 40.57 3.81
CA ASP A 894 -22.82 40.96 2.54
C ASP A 894 -22.58 42.48 2.42
N GLU A 895 -23.22 43.29 3.29
CA GLU A 895 -23.10 44.75 3.36
C GLU A 895 -21.94 45.27 4.24
N THR A 896 -21.17 44.38 4.88
CA THR A 896 -20.01 44.83 5.69
C THR A 896 -18.85 45.23 4.78
N THR A 897 -18.86 46.48 4.30
CA THR A 897 -17.70 47.13 3.68
C THR A 897 -16.62 47.33 4.74
N PHE A 898 -15.53 46.56 4.65
CA PHE A 898 -14.34 46.63 5.52
C PHE A 898 -13.08 47.03 4.76
#